data_AF-A0A836BP99-F1
#
_entry.id   AF-A0A836BP99-F1
#
_cell.length_a   1.000
_cell.length_b   1.000
_cell.length_c   1.000
_cell.angle_alpha   90.00
_cell.angle_beta   90.00
_cell.angle_gamma   90.00
#
_symmetry.space_group_name_H-M   'P 1'
#
loop_
_entity.id
_entity.type
_entity.pdbx_description
1 polymer ?
#
loop_
_entity_poly.entity_id
_entity_poly.type
_entity_poly.pdbx_seq_one_letter_code
_entity_poly.pdbx_strand_id
1 'polypeptide(L)'
;MLQLVCIQTVIGPSLELTSLAWARDTVSHSWRTFVAFLDGTVAEVVWRQGSVSHSTDSYGGVVWSLAASPASAVKPGFAHVLAAACDDGSVRLFGCEGGEPGLVAERVLARLEGRLLAACWHAGGSVVAVAGTAGHIHLLDAVTGRENLRITASPSAARTVTVWRLLSLSDGTLVSGDSDGAVAMWDGRFGTMLARFTQHKADVLALAASEDDGSVFAAGVDSQVVQFARVPGASGRPDTWAYTHYKRPHTHDVRSLALLPLGPDRGAVLLSGGVDAQLIAYPAGAFLQEHPTRLCKCPQRPACQATSPGAAAPPRLLVSQSDTLDVWQLAEAASAASAASREGEPLELHSAPRHLARIRLKGSAVAAAALSPSGGFVVASTPAGTRAYQLGPAAAGAAAVSRLRLAAAAEEAAVAVAATDSHLVLAPVEGGLLVVELPGGAVVATLPAKAGGLASLAAASAGSGSGSGTEANAWRAHCAPFSALAVSPDGALVAAAGGAGIALYRLPGLEPVGRPLRPEGAVTALGFSRDGRLLAATTAACALLLWDTADARAAPWSADNAEAATAAISRLPGAPTSISFCPTPAGAGAGAAAAGAAAGAEAGSGGAEANGAPAAALPYKLVVAGPGGMVHLDLSRPLEPPAAAKQKRGRLRPDQRPAPEDRPESRGSNGRVIRTTHPAVWVGHVGSAELLLLEKPWEEVLAGLPPPLYTHRYGS
;
A
#
# COMPACT_ATOMS: atom_id res chain seq x y z
N MET A 1 16.79 1.28 -2.87
CA MET A 1 16.01 1.51 -1.63
C MET A 1 14.57 1.84 -2.04
N LEU A 2 13.76 0.81 -2.34
CA LEU A 2 12.34 0.94 -2.63
C LEU A 2 11.61 0.43 -1.39
N GLN A 3 11.30 1.32 -0.45
CA GLN A 3 10.30 0.98 0.55
C GLN A 3 8.96 1.05 -0.16
N LEU A 4 8.30 -0.12 -0.24
CA LEU A 4 6.90 -0.20 -0.59
C LEU A 4 6.16 0.90 0.16
N VAL A 5 5.31 1.65 -0.54
CA VAL A 5 4.18 2.32 0.09
C VAL A 5 3.25 1.20 0.56
N CYS A 6 3.61 0.54 1.66
CA CYS A 6 2.70 -0.32 2.38
C CYS A 6 1.77 0.64 3.10
N ILE A 7 0.58 0.86 2.54
CA ILE A 7 -0.51 1.51 3.27
C ILE A 7 -0.91 0.52 4.36
N GLN A 8 -0.23 0.58 5.50
CA GLN A 8 -0.62 -0.15 6.70
C GLN A 8 -1.54 0.75 7.51
N THR A 9 -2.70 0.22 7.89
CA THR A 9 -3.63 0.92 8.77
C THR A 9 -2.99 1.03 10.15
N VAL A 10 -2.83 2.25 10.65
CA VAL A 10 -2.49 2.48 12.07
C VAL A 10 -3.78 2.41 12.85
N ILE A 11 -3.84 1.51 13.84
CA ILE A 11 -5.05 1.29 14.62
C ILE A 11 -4.83 1.86 16.02
N GLY A 12 -5.53 2.95 16.31
CA GLY A 12 -5.48 3.70 17.58
C GLY A 12 -6.85 3.82 18.26
N PRO A 13 -6.91 4.35 19.49
CA PRO A 13 -8.14 4.48 20.29
C PRO A 13 -9.17 5.45 19.67
N SER A 14 -8.71 6.42 18.87
CA SER A 14 -9.53 7.21 17.94
C SER A 14 -9.14 6.92 16.48
N LEU A 15 -10.12 7.07 15.57
CA LEU A 15 -9.95 6.73 14.15
C LEU A 15 -9.27 7.83 13.32
N GLU A 16 -9.06 9.03 13.89
CA GLU A 16 -8.59 10.20 13.16
C GLU A 16 -7.18 10.62 13.59
N LEU A 17 -6.25 10.46 12.65
CA LEU A 17 -4.86 10.91 12.77
C LEU A 17 -4.78 12.41 12.48
N THR A 18 -4.24 13.19 13.41
CA THR A 18 -4.06 14.65 13.24
C THR A 18 -2.69 14.97 12.65
N SER A 19 -1.66 14.25 13.07
CA SER A 19 -0.27 14.49 12.64
C SER A 19 0.56 13.21 12.69
N LEU A 20 1.60 13.19 11.86
CA LEU A 20 2.54 12.08 11.76
C LEU A 20 3.95 12.64 11.60
N ALA A 21 4.90 12.10 12.36
CA ALA A 21 6.31 12.45 12.28
C ALA A 21 7.17 11.19 12.13
N TRP A 22 8.23 11.29 11.33
CA TRP A 22 9.24 10.24 11.19
C TRP A 22 10.53 10.73 11.84
N ALA A 23 11.19 9.86 12.59
CA ALA A 23 12.53 10.12 13.11
C ALA A 23 13.45 8.94 12.79
N ARG A 24 14.68 9.22 12.39
CA ARG A 24 15.66 8.19 12.07
C ARG A 24 16.49 7.87 13.30
N ASP A 25 16.26 6.73 13.93
CA ASP A 25 16.97 6.29 15.13
C ASP A 25 18.50 6.42 14.96
N THR A 26 19.16 7.05 15.92
CA THR A 26 20.61 7.28 15.88
C THR A 26 21.40 6.02 16.20
N VAL A 27 20.80 5.03 16.86
CA VAL A 27 21.42 3.76 17.23
C VAL A 27 21.16 2.69 16.18
N SER A 28 19.90 2.40 15.86
CA SER A 28 19.54 1.35 14.90
C SER A 28 19.59 1.82 13.43
N HIS A 29 19.68 3.12 13.19
CA HIS A 29 19.54 3.75 11.87
C HIS A 29 18.21 3.46 11.15
N SER A 30 17.25 2.87 11.86
CA SER A 30 15.92 2.58 11.36
C SER A 30 14.99 3.79 11.47
N TRP A 31 13.96 3.82 10.64
CA TRP A 31 12.93 4.84 10.72
C TRP A 31 11.89 4.45 11.74
N ARG A 32 11.63 5.37 12.68
CA ARG A 32 10.57 5.28 13.68
C ARG A 32 9.44 6.22 13.29
N THR A 33 8.20 5.80 13.55
CA THR A 33 7.01 6.58 13.20
C THR A 33 6.21 6.92 14.44
N PHE A 34 5.90 8.20 14.57
CA PHE A 34 5.12 8.75 15.66
C PHE A 34 3.86 9.38 15.09
N VAL A 35 2.76 9.20 15.79
CA VAL A 35 1.44 9.69 15.39
C VAL A 35 0.78 10.42 16.55
N ALA A 36 -0.02 11.41 16.20
CA ALA A 36 -0.93 12.08 17.11
C ALA A 36 -2.37 11.86 16.67
N PHE A 37 -3.25 11.83 17.67
CA PHE A 37 -4.67 11.59 17.52
C PHE A 37 -5.47 12.79 18.02
N LEU A 38 -6.72 12.90 17.54
CA LEU A 38 -7.62 14.00 17.92
C LEU A 38 -8.02 13.95 19.41
N ASP A 39 -7.88 12.81 20.08
CA ASP A 39 -8.13 12.66 21.51
C ASP A 39 -6.97 13.15 22.40
N GLY A 40 -5.87 13.63 21.80
CA GLY A 40 -4.67 14.07 22.53
C GLY A 40 -3.62 12.97 22.72
N THR A 41 -3.90 11.73 22.30
CA THR A 41 -2.92 10.64 22.37
C THR A 41 -1.77 10.87 21.41
N VAL A 42 -0.54 10.69 21.90
CA VAL A 42 0.67 10.59 21.07
C VAL A 42 1.21 9.16 21.19
N ALA A 43 1.53 8.54 20.05
CA ALA A 43 1.90 7.15 20.01
C ALA A 43 3.06 6.86 19.06
N GLU A 44 3.84 5.83 19.39
CA GLU A 44 4.81 5.23 18.49
C GLU A 44 4.21 3.98 17.81
N VAL A 45 4.27 3.99 16.48
CA VAL A 45 3.77 2.90 15.63
C VAL A 45 4.91 1.99 15.24
N VAL A 46 4.75 0.70 15.54
CA VAL A 46 5.68 -0.35 15.09
C VAL A 46 5.05 -1.10 13.93
N TRP A 47 5.49 -0.76 12.72
CA TRP A 47 4.94 -1.27 11.44
C TRP A 47 4.99 -2.80 11.26
N ARG A 48 5.79 -3.53 12.06
CA ARG A 48 5.75 -5.01 12.04
C ARG A 48 4.40 -5.57 12.47
N GLN A 49 3.71 -4.85 13.35
CA GLN A 49 2.47 -5.29 13.98
C GLN A 49 1.23 -4.58 13.42
N GLY A 50 1.42 -3.44 12.75
CA GLY A 50 0.30 -2.58 12.32
C GLY A 50 -0.51 -2.03 13.50
N SER A 51 0.05 -2.07 14.71
CA SER A 51 -0.56 -1.61 15.94
C SER A 51 0.28 -0.50 16.59
N VAL A 52 -0.39 0.33 17.38
CA VAL A 52 0.26 1.25 18.31
C VAL A 52 0.98 0.41 19.37
N SER A 53 2.28 0.65 19.53
CA SER A 53 3.11 -0.10 20.50
C SER A 53 3.12 0.59 21.87
N HIS A 54 3.35 1.90 21.86
CA HIS A 54 3.46 2.74 23.04
C HIS A 54 2.64 4.00 22.81
N SER A 55 1.76 4.33 23.75
CA SER A 55 0.98 5.56 23.74
C SER A 55 1.14 6.30 25.05
N THR A 56 1.13 7.63 24.96
CA THR A 56 1.06 8.55 26.09
C THR A 56 0.03 9.62 25.78
N ASP A 57 -0.59 10.16 26.81
CA ASP A 57 -1.43 11.36 26.67
C ASP A 57 -0.53 12.57 26.39
N SER A 58 -1.08 13.57 25.70
CA SER A 58 -0.44 14.88 25.57
C SER A 58 -0.34 15.62 26.91
N TYR A 59 -1.01 15.18 27.97
CA TYR A 59 -1.19 15.90 29.24
C TYR A 59 -1.97 17.21 29.04
N GLY A 60 -2.96 17.17 28.16
CA GLY A 60 -3.90 18.27 27.90
C GLY A 60 -3.84 18.83 26.48
N GLY A 61 -5.02 19.17 25.95
CA GLY A 61 -5.17 19.70 24.61
C GLY A 61 -4.91 18.68 23.49
N VAL A 62 -5.55 18.90 22.36
CA VAL A 62 -5.38 18.07 21.16
C VAL A 62 -4.07 18.44 20.47
N VAL A 63 -3.31 17.44 20.04
CA VAL A 63 -2.07 17.66 19.27
C VAL A 63 -2.42 17.83 17.80
N TRP A 64 -2.14 19.01 17.25
CA TRP A 64 -2.42 19.33 15.84
C TRP A 64 -1.21 19.14 14.92
N SER A 65 -0.01 19.23 15.47
CA SER A 65 1.24 19.06 14.71
C SER A 65 2.31 18.44 15.59
N LEU A 66 2.92 17.37 15.08
CA LEU A 66 4.12 16.74 15.60
C LEU A 66 5.30 17.03 14.69
N ALA A 67 6.44 17.37 15.27
CA ALA A 67 7.70 17.55 14.55
C ALA A 67 8.85 16.87 15.30
N ALA A 68 9.60 16.01 14.60
CA ALA A 68 10.80 15.39 15.14
C ALA A 68 12.00 16.33 15.00
N SER A 69 12.87 16.37 16.01
CA SER A 69 14.14 17.10 15.96
C SER A 69 15.00 16.62 14.78
N PRO A 70 15.75 17.50 14.11
CA PRO A 70 16.65 17.10 13.03
C PRO A 70 17.69 16.11 13.53
N ALA A 71 17.98 15.06 12.74
CA ALA A 71 18.96 14.05 13.12
C ALA A 71 20.37 14.63 13.37
N SER A 72 20.72 15.74 12.71
CA SER A 72 21.98 16.48 12.91
C SER A 72 22.12 17.10 14.30
N ALA A 73 21.01 17.35 14.99
CA ALA A 73 20.97 17.97 16.31
C ALA A 73 20.94 16.94 17.45
N VAL A 74 20.75 15.66 17.12
CA VAL A 74 20.72 14.57 18.11
C VAL A 74 22.13 14.03 18.32
N LYS A 75 22.59 14.02 19.57
CA LYS A 75 23.87 13.39 19.91
C LYS A 75 23.78 11.86 19.69
N PRO A 76 24.84 11.20 19.19
CA PRO A 76 24.86 9.75 19.04
C PRO A 76 24.52 9.04 20.36
N GLY A 77 23.54 8.13 20.35
CA GLY A 77 23.07 7.40 21.53
C GLY A 77 21.98 8.12 22.35
N PHE A 78 21.58 9.34 21.95
CA PHE A 78 20.49 10.07 22.60
C PHE A 78 19.19 10.03 21.78
N ALA A 79 18.10 10.26 22.49
CA ALA A 79 16.74 10.29 21.99
C ALA A 79 16.50 11.38 20.95
N HIS A 80 15.60 11.14 19.99
CA HIS A 80 14.98 12.27 19.29
C HIS A 80 14.03 12.98 20.25
N VAL A 81 13.89 14.28 20.05
CA VAL A 81 12.89 15.07 20.77
C VAL A 81 11.77 15.40 19.79
N LEU A 82 10.55 14.98 20.12
CA LEU A 82 9.35 15.35 19.38
C LEU A 82 8.74 16.58 20.01
N ALA A 83 8.47 17.60 19.19
CA ALA A 83 7.69 18.76 19.57
C ALA A 83 6.23 18.56 19.15
N ALA A 84 5.31 18.73 20.09
CA ALA A 84 3.87 18.69 19.89
C ALA A 84 3.28 20.09 20.10
N ALA A 85 2.62 20.63 19.06
CA ALA A 85 1.80 21.82 19.16
C ALA A 85 0.36 21.44 19.54
N CYS A 86 -0.09 21.95 20.68
CA CYS A 86 -1.40 21.63 21.24
C CYS A 86 -2.39 22.79 21.08
N ASP A 87 -3.69 22.48 20.96
CA ASP A 87 -4.74 23.48 20.85
C ASP A 87 -4.96 24.32 22.11
N ASP A 88 -4.47 23.87 23.26
CA ASP A 88 -4.53 24.59 24.53
C ASP A 88 -3.51 25.73 24.65
N GLY A 89 -2.68 25.92 23.60
CA GLY A 89 -1.63 26.93 23.52
C GLY A 89 -0.26 26.44 23.99
N SER A 90 -0.13 25.20 24.44
CA SER A 90 1.13 24.68 24.98
C SER A 90 1.95 23.96 23.91
N VAL A 91 3.26 24.06 24.02
CA VAL A 91 4.20 23.23 23.25
C VAL A 91 4.78 22.19 24.18
N ARG A 92 4.70 20.92 23.81
CA ARG A 92 5.15 19.80 24.64
C ARG A 92 6.25 19.03 23.94
N LEU A 93 7.27 18.65 24.70
CA LEU A 93 8.41 17.90 24.22
C LEU A 93 8.35 16.47 24.76
N PHE A 94 8.52 15.52 23.85
CA PHE A 94 8.58 14.10 24.17
C PHE A 94 9.93 13.52 23.72
N GLY A 95 10.62 12.85 24.62
CA GLY A 95 11.84 12.10 24.33
C GLY A 95 11.51 10.69 23.88
N CYS A 96 12.26 10.18 22.92
CA CYS A 96 12.23 8.78 22.52
C CYS A 96 13.64 8.18 22.49
N GLU A 97 13.98 7.38 23.50
CA GLU A 97 15.32 6.76 23.64
C GLU A 97 15.71 5.95 22.41
N GLY A 98 17.00 5.98 22.04
CA GLY A 98 17.50 5.25 20.87
C GLY A 98 17.53 3.73 21.13
N GLY A 99 17.25 2.94 20.08
CA GLY A 99 17.33 1.47 20.15
C GLY A 99 16.07 0.75 20.64
N GLU A 100 15.30 1.33 21.57
CA GLU A 100 14.07 0.72 22.09
C GLU A 100 12.84 1.61 21.82
N PRO A 101 11.67 1.01 21.49
CA PRO A 101 10.44 1.76 21.33
C PRO A 101 9.99 2.31 22.68
N GLY A 102 9.43 3.52 22.67
CA GLY A 102 9.05 4.23 23.89
C GLY A 102 8.98 5.74 23.66
N LEU A 103 8.01 6.37 24.33
CA LEU A 103 7.78 7.80 24.28
C LEU A 103 7.57 8.32 25.70
N VAL A 104 8.39 9.29 26.11
CA VAL A 104 8.37 9.85 27.47
C VAL A 104 8.15 11.35 27.37
N ALA A 105 7.17 11.88 28.10
CA ALA A 105 6.99 13.32 28.21
C ALA A 105 8.15 13.94 29.00
N GLU A 106 8.89 14.84 28.36
CA GLU A 106 10.05 15.48 28.97
C GLU A 106 9.70 16.83 29.58
N ARG A 107 8.96 17.65 28.83
CA ARG A 107 8.78 19.06 29.19
C ARG A 107 7.57 19.70 28.53
N VAL A 108 6.98 20.65 29.24
CA VAL A 108 6.02 21.62 28.69
C VAL A 108 6.72 22.98 28.60
N LEU A 109 6.74 23.58 27.42
CA LEU A 109 7.27 24.93 27.20
C LEU A 109 6.21 25.98 27.57
N ALA A 110 6.53 27.26 27.39
CA ALA A 110 5.61 28.35 27.69
C ALA A 110 4.26 28.18 26.98
N ARG A 111 3.17 28.42 27.72
CA ARG A 111 1.82 28.48 27.15
C ARG A 111 1.64 29.79 26.40
N LEU A 112 1.34 29.69 25.13
CA LEU A 112 1.15 30.80 24.20
C LEU A 112 -0.34 31.12 24.05
N GLU A 113 -0.63 32.25 23.41
CA GLU A 113 -1.99 32.69 23.14
C GLU A 113 -2.58 31.94 21.93
N GLY A 114 -3.85 31.54 22.05
CA GLY A 114 -4.58 30.85 20.99
C GLY A 114 -4.21 29.37 20.84
N ARG A 115 -4.77 28.73 19.80
CA ARG A 115 -4.51 27.32 19.48
C ARG A 115 -3.24 27.21 18.66
N LEU A 116 -2.37 26.27 18.97
CA LEU A 116 -1.20 25.97 18.13
C LEU A 116 -1.56 24.86 17.13
N LEU A 117 -1.30 25.12 15.86
CA LEU A 117 -1.70 24.27 14.73
C LEU A 117 -0.51 23.72 13.94
N ALA A 118 0.64 24.36 14.06
CA ALA A 118 1.86 24.03 13.35
C ALA A 118 3.07 24.08 14.28
N ALA A 119 3.93 23.07 14.17
CA ALA A 119 5.26 23.04 14.77
C ALA A 119 6.28 22.61 13.71
N CYS A 120 7.46 23.21 13.74
CA CYS A 120 8.64 22.68 13.05
C CYS A 120 9.90 22.99 13.87
N TRP A 121 10.92 22.15 13.73
CA TRP A 121 12.23 22.46 14.29
C TRP A 121 13.01 23.34 13.33
N HIS A 122 13.68 24.36 13.88
CA HIS A 122 14.68 25.10 13.12
C HIS A 122 15.84 24.15 12.74
N ALA A 123 16.48 24.38 11.59
CA ALA A 123 17.56 23.49 11.08
C ALA A 123 18.72 23.27 12.07
N GLY A 124 19.01 24.25 12.92
CA GLY A 124 20.00 24.13 13.99
C GLY A 124 19.60 23.21 15.17
N GLY A 125 18.33 22.81 15.26
CA GLY A 125 17.77 21.82 16.19
C GLY A 125 17.73 22.20 17.68
N SER A 126 18.07 23.43 18.05
CA SER A 126 17.90 23.95 19.41
C SER A 126 16.61 24.75 19.61
N VAL A 127 15.94 25.13 18.51
CA VAL A 127 14.78 26.02 18.51
C VAL A 127 13.60 25.34 17.82
N VAL A 128 12.42 25.45 18.42
CA VAL A 128 11.14 25.01 17.85
C VAL A 128 10.36 26.24 17.43
N ALA A 129 9.95 26.31 16.18
CA ALA A 129 9.01 27.30 15.68
C ALA A 129 7.58 26.75 15.79
N VAL A 130 6.68 27.52 16.38
CA VAL A 130 5.26 27.17 16.52
C VAL A 130 4.36 28.33 16.14
N ALA A 131 3.18 28.01 15.59
CA ALA A 131 2.19 29.01 15.21
C ALA A 131 0.78 28.43 15.21
N GLY A 132 -0.22 29.31 15.11
CA GLY A 132 -1.61 28.92 14.99
C GLY A 132 -2.55 30.11 14.88
N THR A 133 -3.60 30.16 15.70
CA THR A 133 -4.73 31.10 15.50
C THR A 133 -4.43 32.55 15.88
N ALA A 134 -3.39 32.80 16.68
CA ALA A 134 -3.03 34.16 17.12
C ALA A 134 -2.29 34.98 16.05
N GLY A 135 -1.94 34.39 14.90
CA GLY A 135 -1.25 35.10 13.80
C GLY A 135 0.20 35.47 14.10
N HIS A 136 0.81 34.82 15.09
CA HIS A 136 2.21 34.94 15.44
C HIS A 136 2.94 33.62 15.24
N ILE A 137 4.20 33.70 14.81
CA ILE A 137 5.15 32.59 14.79
C ILE A 137 6.11 32.81 15.94
N HIS A 138 6.15 31.88 16.89
CA HIS A 138 6.99 31.92 18.07
C HIS A 138 8.17 30.97 17.90
N LEU A 139 9.37 31.46 18.14
CA LEU A 139 10.59 30.65 18.14
C LEU A 139 11.00 30.43 19.60
N LEU A 140 10.85 29.20 20.08
CA LEU A 140 11.12 28.81 21.46
C LEU A 140 12.41 27.99 21.52
N ASP A 141 13.29 28.33 22.45
CA ASP A 141 14.45 27.51 22.75
C ASP A 141 14.01 26.23 23.47
N ALA A 142 14.32 25.07 22.89
CA ALA A 142 13.86 23.78 23.40
C ALA A 142 14.49 23.42 24.76
N VAL A 143 15.67 23.97 25.07
CA VAL A 143 16.45 23.64 26.28
C VAL A 143 16.10 24.54 27.45
N THR A 144 15.85 25.82 27.21
CA THR A 144 15.52 26.82 28.24
C THR A 144 14.02 27.10 28.34
N GLY A 145 13.26 26.76 27.30
CA GLY A 145 11.82 27.04 27.18
C GLY A 145 11.47 28.51 26.97
N ARG A 146 12.48 29.37 26.75
CA ARG A 146 12.29 30.81 26.54
C ARG A 146 11.90 31.10 25.09
N GLU A 147 11.06 32.12 24.90
CA GLU A 147 10.78 32.68 23.59
C GLU A 147 11.97 33.54 23.14
N ASN A 148 12.65 33.11 22.09
CA ASN A 148 13.79 33.82 21.50
C ASN A 148 13.30 34.95 20.58
N LEU A 149 12.25 34.69 19.80
CA LEU A 149 11.76 35.59 18.78
C LEU A 149 10.26 35.39 18.55
N ARG A 150 9.57 36.50 18.25
CA ARG A 150 8.17 36.53 17.82
C ARG A 150 8.06 37.23 16.47
N ILE A 151 7.45 36.56 15.50
CA ILE A 151 7.20 37.09 14.16
C ILE A 151 5.70 37.29 13.97
N THR A 152 5.28 38.46 13.50
CA THR A 152 3.88 38.71 13.14
C THR A 152 3.65 38.29 11.70
N ALA A 153 2.88 37.22 11.49
CA ALA A 153 2.58 36.68 10.16
C ALA A 153 1.53 37.51 9.40
N SER A 154 0.68 38.22 10.15
CA SER A 154 -0.39 39.04 9.60
C SER A 154 0.18 40.29 8.91
N PRO A 155 -0.25 40.61 7.68
CA PRO A 155 0.23 41.79 6.95
C PRO A 155 -0.33 43.11 7.52
N SER A 156 -1.36 43.06 8.37
CA SER A 156 -1.98 44.22 9.00
C SER A 156 -2.39 43.91 10.43
N ALA A 157 -2.28 44.90 11.33
CA ALA A 157 -2.72 44.78 12.72
C ALA A 157 -4.25 44.63 12.88
N ALA A 158 -5.02 45.01 11.85
CA ALA A 158 -6.48 44.97 11.90
C ALA A 158 -7.07 43.57 11.62
N ARG A 159 -6.28 42.64 11.08
CA ARG A 159 -6.75 41.31 10.67
C ARG A 159 -5.72 40.26 11.06
N THR A 160 -6.12 39.38 11.98
CA THR A 160 -5.30 38.24 12.43
C THR A 160 -5.47 37.07 11.47
N VAL A 161 -4.37 36.56 10.92
CA VAL A 161 -4.37 35.34 10.11
C VAL A 161 -4.14 34.11 10.97
N THR A 162 -4.70 32.97 10.59
CA THR A 162 -4.34 31.68 11.20
C THR A 162 -3.18 31.07 10.41
N VAL A 163 -2.11 30.68 11.09
CA VAL A 163 -0.98 29.98 10.47
C VAL A 163 -1.21 28.47 10.60
N TRP A 164 -1.49 27.81 9.48
CA TRP A 164 -1.85 26.38 9.45
C TRP A 164 -0.65 25.45 9.37
N ARG A 165 0.44 25.90 8.72
CA ARG A 165 1.65 25.11 8.52
C ARG A 165 2.91 25.94 8.61
N LEU A 166 3.95 25.28 9.11
CA LEU A 166 5.33 25.79 9.19
C LEU A 166 6.28 24.74 8.62
N LEU A 167 7.36 25.21 8.01
CA LEU A 167 8.47 24.41 7.53
C LEU A 167 9.77 25.17 7.74
N SER A 168 10.85 24.49 8.12
CA SER A 168 12.20 25.07 8.18
C SER A 168 13.03 24.49 7.04
N LEU A 169 13.73 25.36 6.32
CA LEU A 169 14.76 24.98 5.35
C LEU A 169 16.12 24.84 6.05
N SER A 170 17.08 24.16 5.41
CA SER A 170 18.40 23.89 5.98
C SER A 170 19.24 25.14 6.21
N ASP A 171 19.00 26.20 5.45
CA ASP A 171 19.67 27.49 5.61
C ASP A 171 19.11 28.38 6.74
N GLY A 172 18.07 27.90 7.44
CA GLY A 172 17.40 28.62 8.52
C GLY A 172 16.23 29.50 8.05
N THR A 173 15.86 29.48 6.76
CA THR A 173 14.62 30.10 6.29
C THR A 173 13.41 29.36 6.87
N LEU A 174 12.47 30.10 7.46
CA LEU A 174 11.15 29.58 7.85
C LEU A 174 10.13 29.86 6.76
N VAL A 175 9.26 28.90 6.47
CA VAL A 175 8.14 29.05 5.54
C VAL A 175 6.84 28.87 6.30
N SER A 176 5.89 29.76 6.10
CA SER A 176 4.55 29.69 6.70
C SER A 176 3.45 29.71 5.65
N GLY A 177 2.41 28.91 5.85
CA GLY A 177 1.16 28.95 5.10
C GLY A 177 0.02 29.42 5.98
N ASP A 178 -0.73 30.44 5.54
CA ASP A 178 -1.78 31.08 6.33
C ASP A 178 -3.20 30.94 5.75
N SER A 179 -4.20 31.38 6.53
CA SER A 179 -5.63 31.35 6.19
C SER A 179 -6.05 32.39 5.13
N ASP A 180 -5.20 33.37 4.81
CA ASP A 180 -5.45 34.32 3.72
C ASP A 180 -4.88 33.81 2.38
N GLY A 181 -4.42 32.55 2.33
CA GLY A 181 -3.82 31.94 1.15
C GLY A 181 -2.38 32.40 0.89
N ALA A 182 -1.73 33.01 1.89
CA ALA A 182 -0.37 33.47 1.71
C ALA A 182 0.65 32.41 2.12
N VAL A 183 1.68 32.30 1.29
CA VAL A 183 2.92 31.57 1.59
C VAL A 183 4.01 32.62 1.80
N ALA A 184 4.56 32.68 3.00
CA ALA A 184 5.58 33.66 3.37
C ALA A 184 6.87 32.97 3.80
N MET A 185 7.99 33.57 3.43
CA MET A 185 9.35 33.10 3.68
C MET A 185 9.99 34.11 4.61
N TRP A 186 10.58 33.63 5.69
CA TRP A 186 11.10 34.45 6.79
C TRP A 186 12.54 34.07 7.07
N ASP A 187 13.36 35.04 7.39
CA ASP A 187 14.66 34.80 8.01
C ASP A 187 14.43 34.26 9.42
N GLY A 188 14.78 33.00 9.68
CA GLY A 188 14.57 32.37 10.99
C GLY A 188 15.48 32.92 12.10
N ARG A 189 16.53 33.66 11.76
CA ARG A 189 17.45 34.27 12.73
C ARG A 189 16.98 35.66 13.16
N PHE A 190 16.54 36.49 12.22
CA PHE A 190 16.16 37.88 12.48
C PHE A 190 14.65 38.13 12.47
N GLY A 191 13.85 37.18 11.96
CA GLY A 191 12.39 37.29 11.88
C GLY A 191 11.89 38.23 10.78
N THR A 192 12.74 38.59 9.83
CA THR A 192 12.39 39.47 8.73
C THR A 192 11.73 38.68 7.60
N MET A 193 10.73 39.29 6.95
CA MET A 193 10.07 38.66 5.80
C MET A 193 10.95 38.79 4.55
N LEU A 194 11.32 37.65 3.96
CA LEU A 194 12.10 37.56 2.73
C LEU A 194 11.20 37.64 1.48
N ALA A 195 10.05 36.96 1.52
CA ALA A 195 9.08 36.96 0.43
C ALA A 195 7.67 36.65 0.95
N ARG A 196 6.64 37.09 0.22
CA ARG A 196 5.23 36.74 0.45
C ARG A 196 4.53 36.54 -0.87
N PHE A 197 3.82 35.43 -1.02
CA PHE A 197 3.05 35.07 -2.21
C PHE A 197 1.60 34.80 -1.85
N THR A 198 0.65 35.33 -2.62
CA THR A 198 -0.80 35.19 -2.40
C THR A 198 -1.45 34.45 -3.58
N GLN A 199 -0.83 33.36 -4.03
CA GLN A 199 -1.31 32.60 -5.19
C GLN A 199 -2.46 31.66 -4.83
N HIS A 200 -2.51 31.18 -3.59
CA HIS A 200 -3.66 30.44 -3.10
C HIS A 200 -4.82 31.40 -2.80
N LYS A 201 -6.04 30.96 -3.09
CA LYS A 201 -7.27 31.75 -2.91
C LYS A 201 -8.01 31.39 -1.62
N ALA A 202 -7.49 30.43 -0.87
CA ALA A 202 -8.01 29.94 0.40
C ALA A 202 -6.83 29.41 1.23
N ASP A 203 -7.13 28.91 2.42
CA ASP A 203 -6.18 28.46 3.44
C ASP A 203 -5.11 27.49 2.89
N VAL A 204 -3.84 27.76 3.21
CA VAL A 204 -2.70 26.89 2.89
C VAL A 204 -2.53 25.84 3.99
N LEU A 205 -2.85 24.59 3.70
CA LEU A 205 -2.92 23.50 4.70
C LEU A 205 -1.71 22.56 4.71
N ALA A 206 -0.85 22.63 3.70
CA ALA A 206 0.30 21.75 3.55
C ALA A 206 1.49 22.47 2.91
N LEU A 207 2.69 22.17 3.40
CA LEU A 207 3.96 22.65 2.87
C LEU A 207 4.94 21.49 2.74
N ALA A 208 5.80 21.52 1.73
CA ALA A 208 6.95 20.61 1.58
C ALA A 208 8.10 21.35 0.88
N ALA A 209 9.34 20.99 1.16
CA ALA A 209 10.51 21.51 0.44
C ALA A 209 11.26 20.38 -0.25
N SER A 210 11.98 20.72 -1.32
CA SER A 210 12.97 19.83 -1.93
C SER A 210 14.19 19.66 -1.02
N GLU A 211 14.90 18.53 -1.17
CA GLU A 211 16.07 18.21 -0.33
C GLU A 211 17.22 19.22 -0.48
N ASP A 212 17.31 19.88 -1.64
CA ASP A 212 18.27 20.94 -1.94
C ASP A 212 17.81 22.35 -1.54
N ASP A 213 16.63 22.47 -0.89
CA ASP A 213 15.95 23.73 -0.56
C ASP A 213 15.70 24.69 -1.75
N GLY A 214 15.91 24.20 -2.99
CA GLY A 214 15.72 24.98 -4.21
C GLY A 214 14.25 25.21 -4.55
N SER A 215 13.34 24.41 -4.01
CA SER A 215 11.90 24.49 -4.25
C SER A 215 11.09 24.27 -2.98
N VAL A 216 10.04 25.08 -2.83
CA VAL A 216 9.00 24.95 -1.82
C VAL A 216 7.67 24.72 -2.51
N PHE A 217 6.91 23.75 -2.03
CA PHE A 217 5.59 23.41 -2.51
C PHE A 217 4.55 23.74 -1.44
N ALA A 218 3.43 24.31 -1.86
CA ALA A 218 2.31 24.63 -0.99
C ALA A 218 1.00 24.08 -1.57
N ALA A 219 0.10 23.66 -0.69
CA ALA A 219 -1.22 23.22 -1.09
C ALA A 219 -2.27 23.54 -0.02
N GLY A 220 -3.53 23.62 -0.43
CA GLY A 220 -4.58 24.12 0.45
C GLY A 220 -6.00 23.73 0.03
N VAL A 221 -6.95 24.47 0.60
CA VAL A 221 -8.39 24.29 0.41
C VAL A 221 -8.83 24.52 -1.04
N ASP A 222 -8.10 25.35 -1.78
CA ASP A 222 -8.40 25.70 -3.18
C ASP A 222 -8.03 24.63 -4.22
N SER A 223 -7.73 23.41 -3.75
CA SER A 223 -7.31 22.22 -4.50
C SER A 223 -6.05 22.41 -5.37
N GLN A 224 -5.29 23.48 -5.14
CA GLN A 224 -4.04 23.76 -5.82
C GLN A 224 -2.84 23.13 -5.11
N VAL A 225 -1.88 22.68 -5.91
CA VAL A 225 -0.49 22.48 -5.51
C VAL A 225 0.36 23.49 -6.29
N VAL A 226 1.07 24.36 -5.57
CA VAL A 226 1.86 25.47 -6.11
C VAL A 226 3.33 25.23 -5.80
N GLN A 227 4.23 25.56 -6.75
CA GLN A 227 5.67 25.56 -6.55
C GLN A 227 6.21 27.00 -6.51
N PHE A 228 7.13 27.23 -5.57
CA PHE A 228 7.98 28.41 -5.44
C PHE A 228 9.43 27.95 -5.55
N ALA A 229 10.20 28.56 -6.44
CA ALA A 229 11.61 28.23 -6.62
C ALA A 229 12.48 29.35 -6.06
N ARG A 230 13.62 28.94 -5.48
CA ARG A 230 14.71 29.85 -5.14
C ARG A 230 15.41 30.27 -6.43
N VAL A 231 15.55 31.57 -6.61
CA VAL A 231 16.21 32.19 -7.75
C VAL A 231 17.55 32.76 -7.25
N PRO A 232 18.68 32.25 -7.77
CA PRO A 232 19.99 32.77 -7.41
C PRO A 232 20.09 34.27 -7.66
N GLY A 233 20.60 35.01 -6.70
CA GLY A 233 20.86 36.44 -6.86
C GLY A 233 21.95 36.69 -7.91
N ALA A 234 21.81 37.76 -8.71
CA ALA A 234 22.91 38.25 -9.54
C ALA A 234 24.09 38.66 -8.64
N SER A 235 25.33 38.56 -9.14
CA SER A 235 26.59 38.69 -8.38
C SER A 235 26.51 39.73 -7.23
N GLY A 236 26.48 39.24 -5.98
CA GLY A 236 26.46 40.05 -4.76
C GLY A 236 25.07 40.35 -4.17
N ARG A 237 23.97 39.95 -4.82
CA ARG A 237 22.62 40.02 -4.24
C ARG A 237 22.25 38.68 -3.57
N PRO A 238 21.46 38.71 -2.48
CA PRO A 238 20.94 37.48 -1.89
C PRO A 238 19.97 36.79 -2.85
N ASP A 239 19.84 35.48 -2.69
CA ASP A 239 18.83 34.69 -3.40
C ASP A 239 17.44 35.21 -3.08
N THR A 240 16.55 35.14 -4.07
CA THR A 240 15.15 35.53 -3.91
C THR A 240 14.24 34.34 -4.18
N TRP A 241 12.96 34.51 -3.89
CA TRP A 241 11.95 33.50 -4.18
C TRP A 241 11.06 33.97 -5.33
N ALA A 242 10.67 33.04 -6.20
CA ALA A 242 9.71 33.29 -7.26
C ALA A 242 8.66 32.19 -7.32
N TYR A 243 7.41 32.58 -7.57
CA TYR A 243 6.36 31.65 -7.97
C TYR A 243 6.68 31.09 -9.37
N THR A 244 6.55 29.78 -9.55
CA THR A 244 6.80 29.11 -10.84
C THR A 244 5.52 28.63 -11.51
N HIS A 245 4.77 27.74 -10.85
CA HIS A 245 3.61 27.09 -11.45
C HIS A 245 2.62 26.54 -10.42
N TYR A 246 1.39 26.27 -10.86
CA TYR A 246 0.39 25.54 -10.06
C TYR A 246 -0.23 24.39 -10.85
N LYS A 247 -0.71 23.39 -10.14
CA LYS A 247 -1.51 22.27 -10.68
C LYS A 247 -2.74 22.03 -9.81
N ARG A 248 -3.86 21.64 -10.42
CA ARG A 248 -5.13 21.30 -9.74
C ARG A 248 -5.63 19.90 -10.11
N PRO A 249 -4.95 18.83 -9.68
CA PRO A 249 -5.43 17.49 -9.96
C PRO A 249 -6.42 16.98 -8.88
N HIS A 250 -6.41 17.53 -7.66
CA HIS A 250 -7.41 17.20 -6.65
C HIS A 250 -8.76 17.84 -6.95
N THR A 251 -9.83 17.16 -6.52
CA THR A 251 -11.21 17.66 -6.61
C THR A 251 -11.63 18.43 -5.35
N HIS A 252 -10.96 18.17 -4.23
CA HIS A 252 -11.20 18.77 -2.92
C HIS A 252 -9.90 19.33 -2.33
N ASP A 253 -9.97 19.85 -1.11
CA ASP A 253 -8.86 20.36 -0.32
C ASP A 253 -7.68 19.39 -0.28
N VAL A 254 -6.47 19.92 -0.47
CA VAL A 254 -5.22 19.18 -0.26
C VAL A 254 -4.79 19.39 1.19
N ARG A 255 -4.73 18.29 1.95
CA ARG A 255 -4.50 18.31 3.41
C ARG A 255 -3.05 18.03 3.80
N SER A 256 -2.31 17.34 2.93
CA SER A 256 -0.93 16.94 3.21
C SER A 256 -0.09 16.91 1.95
N LEU A 257 1.18 17.25 2.10
CA LEU A 257 2.24 17.16 1.11
C LEU A 257 3.43 16.43 1.75
N ALA A 258 4.06 15.54 1.01
CA ALA A 258 5.29 14.88 1.43
C ALA A 258 6.24 14.73 0.25
N LEU A 259 7.53 14.99 0.46
CA LEU A 259 8.56 14.75 -0.53
C LEU A 259 9.21 13.39 -0.27
N LEU A 260 9.32 12.57 -1.31
CA LEU A 260 10.02 11.30 -1.32
C LEU A 260 11.27 11.39 -2.22
N PRO A 261 12.49 11.45 -1.65
CA PRO A 261 13.71 11.34 -2.43
C PRO A 261 13.86 9.89 -2.93
N LEU A 262 14.09 9.72 -4.24
CA LEU A 262 14.25 8.40 -4.88
C LEU A 262 15.72 7.99 -5.08
N GLY A 263 16.64 8.86 -4.66
CA GLY A 263 18.09 8.77 -4.82
C GLY A 263 18.65 9.81 -5.80
N PRO A 264 19.97 9.99 -5.83
CA PRO A 264 20.63 11.04 -6.62
C PRO A 264 20.31 10.96 -8.12
N ASP A 265 20.18 9.75 -8.67
CA ASP A 265 19.96 9.56 -10.11
C ASP A 265 18.48 9.67 -10.53
N ARG A 266 17.55 9.45 -9.59
CA ARG A 266 16.10 9.38 -9.87
C ARG A 266 15.33 10.62 -9.42
N GLY A 267 16.01 11.58 -8.77
CA GLY A 267 15.41 12.79 -8.24
C GLY A 267 14.45 12.52 -7.08
N ALA A 268 13.41 13.36 -6.98
CA ALA A 268 12.41 13.27 -5.92
C ALA A 268 10.99 13.33 -6.49
N VAL A 269 10.06 12.69 -5.77
CA VAL A 269 8.63 12.71 -6.05
C VAL A 269 7.92 13.44 -4.92
N LEU A 270 7.14 14.46 -5.26
CA LEU A 270 6.20 15.08 -4.35
C LEU A 270 4.90 14.26 -4.36
N LEU A 271 4.35 13.97 -3.20
CA LEU A 271 3.05 13.31 -3.02
C LEU A 271 2.09 14.31 -2.36
N SER A 272 0.85 14.36 -2.86
CA SER A 272 -0.24 15.09 -2.22
C SER A 272 -1.39 14.16 -1.87
N GLY A 273 -2.06 14.47 -0.75
CA GLY A 273 -3.25 13.78 -0.29
C GLY A 273 -4.32 14.77 0.14
N GLY A 274 -5.58 14.50 -0.22
CA GLY A 274 -6.71 15.39 0.01
C GLY A 274 -7.94 14.69 0.59
N VAL A 275 -8.99 15.48 0.85
CA VAL A 275 -10.31 15.00 1.32
C VAL A 275 -10.97 14.08 0.29
N ASP A 276 -10.61 14.23 -0.98
CA ASP A 276 -11.08 13.39 -2.07
C ASP A 276 -10.51 11.96 -2.06
N ALA A 277 -9.79 11.55 -1.01
CA ALA A 277 -9.19 10.23 -0.85
C ALA A 277 -8.29 9.82 -2.03
N GLN A 278 -7.73 10.78 -2.77
CA GLN A 278 -6.76 10.55 -3.83
C GLN A 278 -5.34 10.81 -3.33
N LEU A 279 -4.41 9.98 -3.80
CA LEU A 279 -2.98 10.26 -3.72
C LEU A 279 -2.48 10.62 -5.11
N ILE A 280 -1.73 11.71 -5.21
CA ILE A 280 -1.24 12.24 -6.49
C ILE A 280 0.26 12.47 -6.40
N ALA A 281 0.99 11.96 -7.38
CA ALA A 281 2.43 12.03 -7.47
C ALA A 281 2.87 13.07 -8.51
N TYR A 282 3.88 13.85 -8.17
CA TYR A 282 4.47 14.87 -9.04
C TYR A 282 5.98 14.65 -9.10
N PRO A 283 6.60 14.70 -10.28
CA PRO A 283 8.05 14.77 -10.38
C PRO A 283 8.50 16.14 -9.84
N ALA A 284 9.16 16.16 -8.68
CA ALA A 284 9.45 17.41 -7.97
C ALA A 284 10.44 18.30 -8.76
N GLY A 285 11.47 17.69 -9.35
CA GLY A 285 12.46 18.39 -10.17
C GLY A 285 11.94 18.83 -11.56
N ALA A 286 10.87 18.21 -12.05
CA ALA A 286 10.24 18.51 -13.34
C ALA A 286 8.79 19.00 -13.16
N PHE A 287 8.50 19.67 -12.05
CA PHE A 287 7.14 20.04 -11.67
C PHE A 287 6.46 20.94 -12.71
N LEU A 288 7.20 21.81 -13.40
CA LEU A 288 6.62 22.64 -14.46
C LEU A 288 6.38 21.84 -15.76
N GLN A 289 7.26 20.88 -16.06
CA GLN A 289 7.36 20.24 -17.38
C GLN A 289 6.45 19.01 -17.51
N GLU A 290 6.29 18.24 -16.44
CA GLU A 290 5.62 16.94 -16.48
C GLU A 290 4.26 16.96 -15.80
N HIS A 291 3.34 16.10 -16.23
CA HIS A 291 2.00 16.02 -15.64
C HIS A 291 2.01 15.20 -14.34
N PRO A 292 1.13 15.52 -13.36
CA PRO A 292 0.98 14.69 -12.18
C PRO A 292 0.32 13.36 -12.51
N THR A 293 0.68 12.32 -11.76
CA THR A 293 0.15 10.97 -11.88
C THR A 293 -0.77 10.67 -10.69
N ARG A 294 -2.04 10.34 -10.96
CA ARG A 294 -2.97 9.89 -9.92
C ARG A 294 -2.66 8.43 -9.58
N LEU A 295 -2.43 8.13 -8.31
CA LEU A 295 -2.30 6.75 -7.82
C LEU A 295 -3.70 6.11 -7.70
N CYS A 296 -3.79 4.77 -7.66
CA CYS A 296 -5.12 4.15 -7.53
C CYS A 296 -5.80 4.57 -6.22
N LYS A 297 -7.10 4.81 -6.34
CA LYS A 297 -8.08 5.06 -5.27
C LYS A 297 -8.43 3.81 -4.45
N CYS A 298 -8.00 2.65 -4.91
CA CYS A 298 -8.38 1.33 -4.40
C CYS A 298 -7.26 0.75 -3.53
N PRO A 299 -7.59 0.07 -2.42
CA PRO A 299 -6.58 -0.54 -1.58
C PRO A 299 -5.86 -1.68 -2.32
N GLN A 300 -4.56 -1.82 -2.07
CA GLN A 300 -3.73 -2.85 -2.70
C GLN A 300 -4.12 -4.27 -2.24
N ARG A 301 -4.67 -4.43 -1.04
CA ARG A 301 -5.20 -5.72 -0.60
C ARG A 301 -6.67 -5.80 -0.99
N PRO A 302 -7.06 -6.77 -1.83
CA PRO A 302 -8.45 -6.94 -2.17
C PRO A 302 -9.24 -7.19 -0.89
N ALA A 303 -10.24 -6.36 -0.65
CA ALA A 303 -11.15 -6.54 0.46
C ALA A 303 -12.11 -7.71 0.21
N CYS A 304 -11.86 -8.55 -0.79
CA CYS A 304 -12.81 -9.57 -1.23
C CYS A 304 -12.13 -10.90 -1.55
N GLN A 305 -12.85 -11.99 -1.31
CA GLN A 305 -12.47 -13.34 -1.71
C GLN A 305 -13.72 -14.07 -2.19
N ALA A 306 -13.64 -14.78 -3.30
CA ALA A 306 -14.72 -15.64 -3.78
C ALA A 306 -14.36 -17.12 -3.61
N THR A 307 -15.37 -17.97 -3.42
CA THR A 307 -15.22 -19.42 -3.53
C THR A 307 -15.02 -19.82 -5.00
N SER A 308 -14.24 -20.86 -5.24
CA SER A 308 -14.04 -21.40 -6.59
C SER A 308 -15.19 -22.30 -7.03
N PRO A 309 -15.46 -22.41 -8.34
CA PRO A 309 -16.46 -23.33 -8.89
C PRO A 309 -16.01 -24.78 -8.65
N GLY A 310 -16.85 -25.54 -7.95
CA GLY A 310 -16.61 -26.95 -7.63
C GLY A 310 -17.26 -27.41 -6.32
N ALA A 311 -17.72 -26.48 -5.48
CA ALA A 311 -18.59 -26.82 -4.36
C ALA A 311 -19.98 -27.23 -4.87
N ALA A 312 -20.64 -28.17 -4.19
CA ALA A 312 -22.04 -28.55 -4.43
C ALA A 312 -23.06 -27.40 -4.14
N ALA A 313 -22.56 -26.18 -3.94
CA ALA A 313 -23.28 -25.00 -3.49
C ALA A 313 -22.92 -23.79 -4.39
N PRO A 314 -23.85 -22.82 -4.53
CA PRO A 314 -23.62 -21.62 -5.34
C PRO A 314 -22.43 -20.82 -4.80
N PRO A 315 -21.63 -20.19 -5.69
CA PRO A 315 -20.42 -19.51 -5.29
C PRO A 315 -20.72 -18.33 -4.36
N ARG A 316 -19.88 -18.13 -3.36
CA ARG A 316 -20.00 -17.09 -2.35
C ARG A 316 -18.87 -16.07 -2.49
N LEU A 317 -19.17 -14.83 -2.14
CA LEU A 317 -18.23 -13.71 -2.09
C LEU A 317 -18.17 -13.15 -0.67
N LEU A 318 -16.99 -13.18 -0.07
CA LEU A 318 -16.67 -12.45 1.14
C LEU A 318 -16.24 -11.03 0.75
N VAL A 319 -16.82 -10.03 1.40
CA VAL A 319 -16.44 -8.61 1.30
C VAL A 319 -16.13 -8.09 2.70
N SER A 320 -14.88 -7.77 2.93
CA SER A 320 -14.38 -7.09 4.13
C SER A 320 -14.55 -5.59 4.00
N GLN A 321 -14.98 -4.96 5.08
CA GLN A 321 -14.96 -3.51 5.26
C GLN A 321 -14.06 -3.18 6.45
N SER A 322 -14.14 -1.96 6.98
CA SER A 322 -13.38 -1.56 8.17
C SER A 322 -13.74 -2.45 9.36
N ASP A 323 -15.00 -2.50 9.78
CA ASP A 323 -15.46 -3.19 10.98
C ASP A 323 -16.49 -4.30 10.71
N THR A 324 -16.80 -4.58 9.44
CA THR A 324 -17.78 -5.59 9.05
C THR A 324 -17.25 -6.54 7.99
N LEU A 325 -17.73 -7.78 8.04
CA LEU A 325 -17.60 -8.76 6.98
C LEU A 325 -18.99 -9.08 6.43
N ASP A 326 -19.18 -8.87 5.13
CA ASP A 326 -20.38 -9.25 4.42
C ASP A 326 -20.12 -10.50 3.57
N VAL A 327 -20.99 -11.49 3.68
CA VAL A 327 -20.95 -12.70 2.86
C VAL A 327 -22.15 -12.69 1.93
N TRP A 328 -21.88 -12.79 0.63
CA TRP A 328 -22.87 -12.81 -0.43
C TRP A 328 -22.88 -14.17 -1.10
N GLN A 329 -24.05 -14.62 -1.53
CA GLN A 329 -24.20 -15.63 -2.55
C GLN A 329 -24.27 -14.91 -3.90
N LEU A 330 -23.43 -15.31 -4.84
CA LEU A 330 -23.39 -14.72 -6.16
C LEU A 330 -24.63 -15.12 -6.97
N ALA A 331 -24.96 -14.26 -7.93
CA ALA A 331 -26.00 -14.50 -8.91
C ALA A 331 -25.63 -15.66 -9.84
N GLU A 332 -26.64 -16.36 -10.37
CA GLU A 332 -26.45 -17.27 -11.49
C GLU A 332 -26.44 -16.47 -12.80
N ALA A 333 -25.38 -16.63 -13.58
CA ALA A 333 -25.27 -16.04 -14.90
C ALA A 333 -25.94 -16.92 -15.96
N ALA A 334 -26.40 -16.32 -17.05
CA ALA A 334 -26.80 -17.06 -18.24
C ALA A 334 -25.62 -17.88 -18.76
N SER A 335 -25.83 -19.19 -18.94
CA SER A 335 -24.78 -20.10 -19.36
C SER A 335 -24.11 -19.61 -20.64
N ALA A 336 -22.80 -19.37 -20.57
CA ALA A 336 -21.95 -19.05 -21.72
C ALA A 336 -21.88 -20.19 -22.77
N ALA A 337 -22.58 -21.32 -22.55
CA ALA A 337 -22.64 -22.45 -23.48
C ALA A 337 -23.34 -22.15 -24.82
N SER A 338 -23.86 -20.95 -25.01
CA SER A 338 -24.15 -20.43 -26.34
C SER A 338 -22.84 -20.23 -27.11
N ALA A 339 -22.67 -20.95 -28.23
CA ALA A 339 -21.50 -20.88 -29.12
C ALA A 339 -21.22 -19.47 -29.73
N ALA A 340 -22.01 -18.45 -29.36
CA ALA A 340 -21.89 -17.07 -29.82
C ALA A 340 -21.24 -16.11 -28.81
N SER A 341 -21.03 -16.50 -27.55
CA SER A 341 -20.45 -15.60 -26.54
C SER A 341 -18.96 -15.34 -26.80
N ARG A 342 -18.54 -14.07 -26.83
CA ARG A 342 -17.13 -13.70 -27.01
C ARG A 342 -16.46 -13.42 -25.67
N GLU A 343 -15.17 -13.75 -25.60
CA GLU A 343 -14.35 -13.44 -24.41
C GLU A 343 -14.40 -11.94 -24.08
N GLY A 344 -14.76 -11.61 -22.84
CA GLY A 344 -14.90 -10.23 -22.36
C GLY A 344 -16.28 -9.60 -22.57
N GLU A 345 -17.28 -10.33 -23.07
CA GLU A 345 -18.66 -9.84 -23.08
C GLU A 345 -19.32 -9.99 -21.69
N PRO A 346 -20.03 -8.96 -21.19
CA PRO A 346 -20.80 -9.07 -19.95
C PRO A 346 -21.88 -10.15 -20.07
N LEU A 347 -21.97 -11.03 -19.08
CA LEU A 347 -23.02 -12.05 -18.99
C LEU A 347 -24.26 -11.47 -18.30
N GLU A 348 -25.45 -11.73 -18.85
CA GLU A 348 -26.70 -11.38 -18.19
C GLU A 348 -26.94 -12.28 -16.97
N LEU A 349 -27.40 -11.68 -15.88
CA LEU A 349 -27.71 -12.40 -14.65
C LEU A 349 -29.16 -12.90 -14.67
N HIS A 350 -29.38 -14.18 -14.38
CA HIS A 350 -30.71 -14.77 -14.24
C HIS A 350 -31.31 -14.53 -12.84
N SER A 351 -30.46 -14.28 -11.85
CA SER A 351 -30.89 -14.00 -10.48
C SER A 351 -30.11 -12.82 -9.91
N ALA A 352 -30.66 -12.14 -8.90
CA ALA A 352 -29.91 -11.15 -8.14
C ALA A 352 -28.94 -11.83 -7.16
N PRO A 353 -27.78 -11.22 -6.86
CA PRO A 353 -26.93 -11.68 -5.76
C PRO A 353 -27.67 -11.51 -4.42
N ARG A 354 -27.40 -12.39 -3.47
CA ARG A 354 -28.13 -12.46 -2.21
C ARG A 354 -27.20 -12.28 -1.03
N HIS A 355 -27.50 -11.33 -0.15
CA HIS A 355 -26.75 -11.13 1.09
C HIS A 355 -27.07 -12.27 2.08
N LEU A 356 -26.06 -13.02 2.51
CA LEU A 356 -26.22 -14.16 3.40
C LEU A 356 -25.99 -13.78 4.86
N ALA A 357 -24.94 -13.04 5.16
CA ALA A 357 -24.56 -12.71 6.53
C ALA A 357 -23.77 -11.40 6.61
N ARG A 358 -23.97 -10.66 7.69
CA ARG A 358 -23.13 -9.53 8.11
C ARG A 358 -22.56 -9.81 9.50
N ILE A 359 -21.25 -9.88 9.61
CA ILE A 359 -20.52 -10.11 10.86
C ILE A 359 -19.89 -8.78 11.27
N ARG A 360 -20.31 -8.22 12.40
CA ARG A 360 -19.73 -6.99 12.96
C ARG A 360 -18.60 -7.30 13.95
N LEU A 361 -17.43 -6.72 13.72
CA LEU A 361 -16.24 -6.84 14.55
C LEU A 361 -16.12 -5.57 15.38
N LYS A 362 -16.56 -5.63 16.65
CA LYS A 362 -16.62 -4.45 17.53
C LYS A 362 -15.26 -3.74 17.63
N GLY A 363 -15.17 -2.53 17.07
CA GLY A 363 -14.14 -1.53 17.38
C GLY A 363 -12.74 -1.78 16.83
N SER A 364 -12.56 -2.65 15.83
CA SER A 364 -11.23 -2.89 15.26
C SER A 364 -11.29 -3.15 13.76
N ALA A 365 -10.38 -2.51 13.03
CA ALA A 365 -10.30 -2.69 11.59
C ALA A 365 -9.87 -4.13 11.23
N VAL A 366 -10.44 -4.69 10.17
CA VAL A 366 -10.04 -5.99 9.63
C VAL A 366 -8.64 -5.89 9.04
N ALA A 367 -7.70 -6.67 9.58
CA ALA A 367 -6.33 -6.77 9.09
C ALA A 367 -6.19 -7.84 7.98
N ALA A 368 -6.89 -8.97 8.15
CA ALA A 368 -6.95 -10.05 7.17
C ALA A 368 -8.26 -10.82 7.34
N ALA A 369 -8.80 -11.37 6.25
CA ALA A 369 -9.97 -12.23 6.29
C ALA A 369 -9.85 -13.36 5.27
N ALA A 370 -10.48 -14.50 5.56
CA ALA A 370 -10.52 -15.64 4.65
C ALA A 370 -11.89 -16.31 4.65
N LEU A 371 -12.25 -16.85 3.49
CA LEU A 371 -13.40 -17.71 3.26
C LEU A 371 -12.90 -19.10 2.87
N SER A 372 -13.45 -20.16 3.48
CA SER A 372 -13.11 -21.54 3.10
C SER A 372 -13.64 -21.88 1.70
N PRO A 373 -13.04 -22.85 0.97
CA PRO A 373 -13.47 -23.21 -0.38
C PRO A 373 -14.95 -23.61 -0.49
N SER A 374 -15.49 -24.35 0.48
CA SER A 374 -16.93 -24.66 0.55
C SER A 374 -17.82 -23.46 0.88
N GLY A 375 -17.24 -22.36 1.33
CA GLY A 375 -17.95 -21.19 1.84
C GLY A 375 -18.61 -21.41 3.20
N GLY A 376 -18.24 -22.47 3.93
CA GLY A 376 -18.80 -22.83 5.24
C GLY A 376 -18.14 -22.11 6.41
N PHE A 377 -16.87 -21.71 6.29
CA PHE A 377 -16.14 -21.02 7.35
C PHE A 377 -15.65 -19.64 6.90
N VAL A 378 -15.80 -18.66 7.80
CA VAL A 378 -15.32 -17.29 7.63
C VAL A 378 -14.39 -16.97 8.78
N VAL A 379 -13.21 -16.44 8.48
CA VAL A 379 -12.22 -16.05 9.48
C VAL A 379 -11.85 -14.59 9.30
N ALA A 380 -11.70 -13.88 10.41
CA ALA A 380 -11.31 -12.50 10.47
C ALA A 380 -10.19 -12.32 11.50
N SER A 381 -9.10 -11.67 11.12
CA SER A 381 -8.07 -11.18 12.01
C SER A 381 -8.20 -9.67 12.18
N THR A 382 -8.21 -9.23 13.43
CA THR A 382 -8.16 -7.82 13.84
C THR A 382 -6.95 -7.64 14.79
N PRO A 383 -6.49 -6.42 15.09
CA PRO A 383 -5.46 -6.23 16.11
C PRO A 383 -5.86 -6.74 17.49
N ALA A 384 -7.17 -6.77 17.78
CA ALA A 384 -7.70 -7.34 19.01
C ALA A 384 -7.70 -8.88 19.03
N GLY A 385 -7.37 -9.52 17.90
CA GLY A 385 -7.30 -10.97 17.78
C GLY A 385 -8.03 -11.54 16.56
N THR A 386 -7.85 -12.84 16.37
CA THR A 386 -8.45 -13.65 15.30
C THR A 386 -9.75 -14.32 15.77
N ARG A 387 -10.76 -14.32 14.91
CA ARG A 387 -12.07 -14.93 15.15
C ARG A 387 -12.50 -15.76 13.95
N ALA A 388 -13.02 -16.96 14.21
CA ALA A 388 -13.58 -17.83 13.19
C ALA A 388 -15.08 -18.03 13.40
N TYR A 389 -15.81 -18.15 12.29
CA TYR A 389 -17.26 -18.27 12.25
C TYR A 389 -17.66 -19.39 11.29
N GLN A 390 -18.68 -20.15 11.67
CA GLN A 390 -19.31 -21.15 10.82
C GLN A 390 -20.65 -20.62 10.30
N LEU A 391 -20.86 -20.75 8.99
CA LEU A 391 -22.08 -20.37 8.29
C LEU A 391 -22.98 -21.61 8.15
N GLY A 392 -24.20 -21.50 8.66
CA GLY A 392 -25.24 -22.51 8.51
C GLY A 392 -25.83 -22.55 7.08
N PRO A 393 -26.69 -23.55 6.80
CA PRO A 393 -27.39 -23.64 5.52
C PRO A 393 -28.33 -22.44 5.32
N ALA A 394 -28.38 -21.91 4.11
CA ALA A 394 -29.13 -20.69 3.76
C ALA A 394 -30.30 -20.99 2.82
N ALA A 395 -31.30 -21.77 3.29
CA ALA A 395 -32.37 -22.27 2.42
C ALA A 395 -33.36 -21.21 1.89
N ALA A 396 -33.49 -20.04 2.53
CA ALA A 396 -34.33 -18.93 2.03
C ALA A 396 -34.10 -17.57 2.74
N GLY A 397 -33.52 -17.57 3.95
CA GLY A 397 -33.17 -16.36 4.72
C GLY A 397 -31.67 -16.25 5.07
N ALA A 398 -31.29 -15.22 5.84
CA ALA A 398 -29.91 -15.01 6.27
C ALA A 398 -29.30 -16.29 6.85
N ALA A 399 -28.03 -16.57 6.52
CA ALA A 399 -27.32 -17.71 7.06
C ALA A 399 -27.12 -17.53 8.56
N ALA A 400 -27.42 -18.57 9.34
CA ALA A 400 -27.06 -18.58 10.75
C ALA A 400 -25.54 -18.50 10.89
N VAL A 401 -25.05 -17.57 11.72
CA VAL A 401 -23.62 -17.42 11.98
C VAL A 401 -23.35 -17.86 13.41
N SER A 402 -22.46 -18.83 13.59
CA SER A 402 -22.00 -19.27 14.90
C SER A 402 -20.51 -19.00 15.05
N ARG A 403 -20.10 -18.46 16.21
CA ARG A 403 -18.68 -18.22 16.51
C ARG A 403 -18.04 -19.53 16.96
N LEU A 404 -16.93 -19.89 16.34
CA LEU A 404 -16.11 -21.03 16.74
C LEU A 404 -15.19 -20.62 17.91
N ARG A 405 -14.93 -21.56 18.81
CA ARG A 405 -13.97 -21.39 19.90
C ARG A 405 -12.60 -21.85 19.42
N LEU A 406 -11.65 -20.92 19.36
CA LEU A 406 -10.26 -21.24 19.00
C LEU A 406 -9.43 -21.41 20.27
N ALA A 407 -8.33 -22.16 20.17
CA ALA A 407 -7.31 -22.18 21.21
C ALA A 407 -6.70 -20.79 21.40
N ALA A 408 -6.21 -20.47 22.60
CA ALA A 408 -5.72 -19.13 22.95
C ALA A 408 -4.66 -18.59 21.96
N ALA A 409 -3.69 -19.42 21.58
CA ALA A 409 -2.65 -19.04 20.60
C ALA A 409 -3.21 -18.71 19.20
N ALA A 410 -4.39 -19.24 18.85
CA ALA A 410 -5.07 -18.98 17.58
C ALA A 410 -6.05 -17.79 17.66
N GLU A 411 -6.32 -17.25 18.87
CA GLU A 411 -7.10 -16.02 19.04
C GLU A 411 -6.23 -14.76 18.93
N GLU A 412 -4.90 -14.90 18.86
CA GLU A 412 -3.98 -13.78 18.66
C GLU A 412 -4.11 -13.16 17.26
N ALA A 413 -3.62 -11.92 17.10
CA ALA A 413 -3.67 -11.19 15.85
C ALA A 413 -2.74 -11.81 14.79
N ALA A 414 -3.26 -11.96 13.57
CA ALA A 414 -2.53 -12.48 12.41
C ALA A 414 -2.47 -11.47 11.26
N VAL A 415 -1.32 -11.40 10.57
CA VAL A 415 -1.07 -10.51 9.42
C VAL A 415 -1.65 -11.05 8.12
N ALA A 416 -1.79 -12.38 8.03
CA ALA A 416 -2.42 -13.08 6.93
C ALA A 416 -3.14 -14.32 7.47
N VAL A 417 -4.25 -14.67 6.83
CA VAL A 417 -5.07 -15.84 7.16
C VAL A 417 -5.46 -16.55 5.87
N ALA A 418 -5.51 -17.87 5.90
CA ALA A 418 -6.04 -18.70 4.81
C ALA A 418 -6.79 -19.89 5.40
N ALA A 419 -7.90 -20.29 4.78
CA ALA A 419 -8.75 -21.36 5.29
C ALA A 419 -8.95 -22.45 4.24
N THR A 420 -8.92 -23.70 4.68
CA THR A 420 -9.51 -24.85 4.00
C THR A 420 -10.84 -25.21 4.67
N ASP A 421 -11.48 -26.27 4.22
CA ASP A 421 -12.70 -26.77 4.87
C ASP A 421 -12.43 -27.61 6.14
N SER A 422 -11.16 -27.88 6.46
CA SER A 422 -10.74 -28.66 7.63
C SER A 422 -9.68 -27.99 8.49
N HIS A 423 -8.96 -27.00 7.97
CA HIS A 423 -7.85 -26.34 8.64
C HIS A 423 -7.85 -24.84 8.37
N LEU A 424 -7.45 -24.08 9.38
CA LEU A 424 -7.16 -22.65 9.31
C LEU A 424 -5.66 -22.45 9.46
N VAL A 425 -5.03 -21.74 8.52
CA VAL A 425 -3.63 -21.35 8.59
C VAL A 425 -3.53 -19.86 8.93
N LEU A 426 -2.79 -19.55 9.99
CA LEU A 426 -2.56 -18.20 10.48
C LEU A 426 -1.08 -17.87 10.36
N ALA A 427 -0.78 -16.63 9.94
CA ALA A 427 0.54 -16.02 10.10
C ALA A 427 0.47 -14.98 11.24
N PRO A 428 0.85 -15.35 12.47
CA PRO A 428 0.81 -14.44 13.61
C PRO A 428 1.68 -13.21 13.39
N VAL A 429 1.32 -12.11 14.05
CA VAL A 429 2.08 -10.86 14.04
C VAL A 429 3.51 -11.04 14.57
N GLU A 430 3.70 -11.90 15.56
CA GLU A 430 5.03 -12.23 16.12
C GLU A 430 5.90 -13.07 15.17
N GLY A 431 5.33 -13.55 14.06
CA GLY A 431 5.98 -14.38 13.05
C GLY A 431 5.69 -15.88 13.21
N GLY A 432 6.18 -16.67 12.25
CA GLY A 432 5.90 -18.11 12.17
C GLY A 432 4.55 -18.42 11.49
N LEU A 433 4.10 -19.66 11.64
CA LEU A 433 2.80 -20.13 11.15
C LEU A 433 2.11 -21.01 12.20
N LEU A 434 0.78 -20.92 12.26
CA LEU A 434 -0.07 -21.79 13.08
C LEU A 434 -1.09 -22.48 12.18
N VAL A 435 -1.33 -23.77 12.43
CA VAL A 435 -2.42 -24.53 11.79
C VAL A 435 -3.41 -24.95 12.86
N VAL A 436 -4.67 -24.65 12.63
CA VAL A 436 -5.79 -24.90 13.55
C VAL A 436 -6.80 -25.80 12.87
N GLU A 437 -7.27 -26.83 13.56
CA GLU A 437 -8.33 -27.71 13.07
C GLU A 437 -9.68 -26.98 13.07
N LEU A 438 -10.46 -27.12 12.01
CA LEU A 438 -11.84 -26.65 11.93
C LEU A 438 -12.79 -27.85 11.88
N PRO A 439 -13.92 -27.84 12.62
CA PRO A 439 -14.40 -26.76 13.50
C PRO A 439 -13.83 -26.82 14.93
N GLY A 440 -12.99 -27.81 15.26
CA GLY A 440 -12.55 -28.12 16.63
C GLY A 440 -11.75 -27.01 17.34
N GLY A 441 -11.09 -26.13 16.59
CA GLY A 441 -10.36 -24.97 17.10
C GLY A 441 -9.01 -25.28 17.78
N ALA A 442 -8.59 -26.54 17.77
CA ALA A 442 -7.32 -26.98 18.35
C ALA A 442 -6.13 -26.66 17.42
N VAL A 443 -5.01 -26.23 17.99
CA VAL A 443 -3.76 -26.04 17.24
C VAL A 443 -3.15 -27.41 16.94
N VAL A 444 -3.00 -27.72 15.65
CA VAL A 444 -2.47 -29.01 15.16
C VAL A 444 -0.99 -28.93 14.84
N ALA A 445 -0.52 -27.77 14.37
CA ALA A 445 0.90 -27.55 14.08
C ALA A 445 1.30 -26.10 14.35
N THR A 446 2.59 -25.90 14.67
CA THR A 446 3.20 -24.59 14.91
C THR A 446 4.60 -24.57 14.32
N LEU A 447 4.85 -23.58 13.48
CA LEU A 447 6.17 -23.26 12.96
C LEU A 447 6.67 -21.99 13.67
N PRO A 448 7.61 -22.10 14.63
CA PRO A 448 8.03 -20.94 15.41
C PRO A 448 8.94 -20.00 14.59
N ALA A 449 8.85 -18.70 14.88
CA ALA A 449 9.60 -17.65 14.19
C ALA A 449 11.14 -17.89 14.15
N LYS A 450 11.71 -18.41 15.25
CA LYS A 450 13.17 -18.67 15.37
C LYS A 450 13.67 -19.90 14.62
N ALA A 451 12.84 -20.92 14.41
CA ALA A 451 13.26 -22.18 13.76
C ALA A 451 12.79 -22.31 12.30
N GLY A 452 11.75 -21.56 11.90
CA GLY A 452 11.10 -21.69 10.59
C GLY A 452 10.97 -20.42 9.76
N GLY A 453 11.60 -19.31 10.18
CA GLY A 453 11.75 -18.16 9.29
C GLY A 453 12.52 -18.57 8.04
N LEU A 454 12.15 -18.04 6.87
CA LEU A 454 12.83 -18.27 5.57
C LEU A 454 14.38 -18.16 5.61
N ALA A 455 14.95 -17.56 6.67
CA ALA A 455 16.37 -17.52 6.98
C ALA A 455 16.97 -18.86 7.48
N SER A 456 16.26 -19.70 8.23
CA SER A 456 16.77 -21.02 8.70
C SER A 456 16.82 -22.04 7.55
N LEU A 457 15.81 -22.02 6.67
CA LEU A 457 15.78 -22.77 5.42
C LEU A 457 16.91 -22.35 4.46
N ALA A 458 17.31 -21.08 4.50
CA ALA A 458 18.47 -20.59 3.75
C ALA A 458 19.80 -21.09 4.32
N ALA A 459 19.94 -21.11 5.65
CA ALA A 459 21.14 -21.56 6.34
C ALA A 459 21.39 -23.07 6.20
N ALA A 460 20.33 -23.89 6.18
CA ALA A 460 20.44 -25.34 5.95
C ALA A 460 20.89 -25.71 4.51
N SER A 461 20.85 -24.76 3.57
CA SER A 461 21.22 -24.97 2.16
C SER A 461 22.66 -24.57 1.82
N ALA A 462 23.37 -23.91 2.74
CA ALA A 462 24.76 -23.51 2.58
C ALA A 462 25.66 -24.50 3.33
N GLY A 463 26.28 -25.43 2.60
CA GLY A 463 27.32 -26.30 3.15
C GLY A 463 28.46 -25.48 3.78
N SER A 464 29.09 -26.05 4.80
CA SER A 464 30.17 -25.44 5.58
C SER A 464 31.33 -24.97 4.70
N GLY A 465 31.34 -23.69 4.35
CA GLY A 465 32.46 -23.01 3.71
C GLY A 465 32.99 -21.95 4.66
N SER A 466 34.13 -22.21 5.30
CA SER A 466 34.86 -21.25 6.10
C SER A 466 35.46 -20.17 5.18
N GLY A 467 34.79 -19.02 5.09
CA GLY A 467 35.29 -17.83 4.41
C GLY A 467 35.01 -16.60 5.27
N SER A 468 36.06 -16.01 5.82
CA SER A 468 36.04 -14.73 6.52
C SER A 468 35.52 -13.61 5.60
N GLY A 469 34.43 -12.93 5.99
CA GLY A 469 33.86 -11.84 5.22
C GLY A 469 32.96 -10.95 6.05
N THR A 470 33.49 -9.79 6.45
CA THR A 470 32.88 -8.74 7.28
C THR A 470 31.78 -7.92 6.61
N GLU A 471 31.15 -8.40 5.52
CA GLU A 471 30.00 -7.74 4.88
C GLU A 471 28.71 -8.60 4.85
N ALA A 472 28.76 -9.81 5.43
CA ALA A 472 27.63 -10.75 5.42
C ALA A 472 26.66 -10.63 6.63
N ASN A 473 26.90 -9.71 7.58
CA ASN A 473 26.25 -9.73 8.90
C ASN A 473 25.35 -8.51 9.24
N ALA A 474 25.07 -7.58 8.31
CA ALA A 474 24.21 -6.41 8.60
C ALA A 474 22.71 -6.57 8.20
N TRP A 475 22.31 -7.70 7.61
CA TRP A 475 20.92 -7.94 7.17
C TRP A 475 20.26 -9.17 7.83
N ARG A 476 20.97 -9.83 8.76
CA ARG A 476 20.53 -11.07 9.44
C ARG A 476 19.68 -10.86 10.70
N ALA A 477 19.26 -9.64 11.04
CA ALA A 477 18.60 -9.37 12.33
C ALA A 477 17.07 -9.31 12.31
N HIS A 478 16.38 -9.31 11.16
CA HIS A 478 14.93 -9.07 11.13
C HIS A 478 14.19 -10.01 10.16
N CYS A 479 13.71 -11.14 10.68
CA CYS A 479 12.73 -11.97 9.99
C CYS A 479 11.41 -11.17 9.86
N ALA A 480 11.09 -10.69 8.66
CA ALA A 480 9.78 -10.07 8.41
C ALA A 480 8.67 -11.14 8.49
N PRO A 481 7.51 -10.84 9.10
CA PRO A 481 6.38 -11.78 9.14
C PRO A 481 5.89 -12.10 7.73
N PHE A 482 5.23 -13.26 7.57
CA PHE A 482 4.55 -13.60 6.31
C PHE A 482 3.47 -12.55 6.03
N SER A 483 3.46 -12.01 4.81
CA SER A 483 2.55 -10.96 4.36
C SER A 483 1.36 -11.51 3.59
N ALA A 484 1.45 -12.71 3.01
CA ALA A 484 0.38 -13.35 2.26
C ALA A 484 0.41 -14.87 2.41
N LEU A 485 -0.77 -15.48 2.42
CA LEU A 485 -0.96 -16.93 2.43
C LEU A 485 -1.91 -17.33 1.31
N ALA A 486 -1.65 -18.48 0.69
CA ALA A 486 -2.57 -19.13 -0.23
C ALA A 486 -2.55 -20.63 0.04
N VAL A 487 -3.71 -21.29 -0.08
CA VAL A 487 -3.81 -22.75 0.10
C VAL A 487 -4.15 -23.39 -1.24
N SER A 488 -3.59 -24.56 -1.49
CA SER A 488 -3.90 -25.35 -2.68
C SER A 488 -5.37 -25.82 -2.68
N PRO A 489 -5.98 -26.06 -3.86
CA PRO A 489 -7.39 -26.43 -3.94
C PRO A 489 -7.75 -27.77 -3.29
N ASP A 490 -6.78 -28.66 -3.11
CA ASP A 490 -6.92 -29.94 -2.40
C ASP A 490 -6.72 -29.79 -0.87
N GLY A 491 -6.32 -28.60 -0.40
CA GLY A 491 -6.04 -28.34 1.01
C GLY A 491 -4.75 -28.98 1.54
N ALA A 492 -3.89 -29.54 0.67
CA ALA A 492 -2.69 -30.26 1.08
C ALA A 492 -1.45 -29.37 1.23
N LEU A 493 -1.40 -28.22 0.57
CA LEU A 493 -0.26 -27.30 0.56
C LEU A 493 -0.66 -25.89 0.96
N VAL A 494 0.24 -25.19 1.66
CA VAL A 494 0.14 -23.76 1.90
C VAL A 494 1.39 -23.06 1.35
N ALA A 495 1.17 -22.01 0.56
CA ALA A 495 2.20 -21.06 0.14
C ALA A 495 2.19 -19.87 1.11
N ALA A 496 3.36 -19.58 1.69
CA ALA A 496 3.56 -18.45 2.58
C ALA A 496 4.61 -17.50 2.00
N ALA A 497 4.20 -16.27 1.70
CA ALA A 497 5.07 -15.22 1.19
C ALA A 497 5.38 -14.20 2.28
N GLY A 498 6.63 -13.74 2.35
CA GLY A 498 7.07 -12.66 3.23
C GLY A 498 8.29 -11.95 2.66
N GLY A 499 8.92 -11.08 3.45
CA GLY A 499 10.05 -10.26 2.99
C GLY A 499 11.30 -11.04 2.53
N ALA A 500 11.39 -12.33 2.88
CA ALA A 500 12.53 -13.20 2.54
C ALA A 500 12.24 -14.18 1.39
N GLY A 501 11.04 -14.13 0.79
CA GLY A 501 10.64 -15.01 -0.32
C GLY A 501 9.31 -15.73 -0.09
N ILE A 502 9.10 -16.79 -0.87
CA ILE A 502 7.91 -17.66 -0.86
C ILE A 502 8.35 -19.06 -0.46
N ALA A 503 7.71 -19.64 0.54
CA ALA A 503 7.91 -21.04 0.93
C ALA A 503 6.61 -21.84 0.78
N LEU A 504 6.74 -23.14 0.46
CA LEU A 504 5.64 -24.10 0.45
C LEU A 504 5.76 -25.03 1.66
N TYR A 505 4.62 -25.35 2.25
CA TYR A 505 4.54 -26.31 3.36
C TYR A 505 3.39 -27.30 3.12
N ARG A 506 3.58 -28.57 3.53
CA ARG A 506 2.48 -29.55 3.59
C ARG A 506 1.62 -29.33 4.82
N LEU A 507 0.31 -29.39 4.63
CA LEU A 507 -0.68 -29.39 5.70
C LEU A 507 -1.01 -30.83 6.12
N PRO A 508 -1.34 -31.06 7.40
CA PRO A 508 -1.37 -30.08 8.48
C PRO A 508 -0.01 -29.81 9.15
N GLY A 509 1.00 -30.66 8.95
CA GLY A 509 2.23 -30.69 9.75
C GLY A 509 3.23 -29.54 9.54
N LEU A 510 3.01 -28.66 8.56
CA LEU A 510 3.92 -27.59 8.14
C LEU A 510 5.32 -28.09 7.74
N GLU A 511 5.39 -29.23 7.05
CA GLU A 511 6.65 -29.74 6.52
C GLU A 511 7.07 -28.95 5.26
N PRO A 512 8.29 -28.39 5.19
CA PRO A 512 8.72 -27.58 4.05
C PRO A 512 8.85 -28.42 2.77
N VAL A 513 8.37 -27.87 1.65
CA VAL A 513 8.45 -28.50 0.33
C VAL A 513 9.45 -27.75 -0.53
N GLY A 514 10.59 -28.40 -0.79
CA GLY A 514 11.66 -27.87 -1.62
C GLY A 514 12.31 -26.59 -1.08
N ARG A 515 12.90 -25.81 -1.99
CA ARG A 515 13.64 -24.59 -1.63
C ARG A 515 12.73 -23.37 -1.77
N PRO A 516 12.80 -22.39 -0.84
CA PRO A 516 12.05 -21.15 -0.99
C PRO A 516 12.44 -20.38 -2.25
N LEU A 517 11.45 -19.80 -2.93
CA LEU A 517 11.66 -18.88 -4.04
C LEU A 517 11.94 -17.48 -3.53
N ARG A 518 12.85 -16.78 -4.21
CA ARG A 518 13.23 -15.40 -3.90
C ARG A 518 12.96 -14.51 -5.09
N PRO A 519 11.73 -14.03 -5.25
CA PRO A 519 11.42 -13.09 -6.32
C PRO A 519 12.06 -11.73 -6.04
N GLU A 520 12.35 -10.97 -7.10
CA GLU A 520 12.73 -9.57 -6.97
C GLU A 520 11.51 -8.71 -6.62
N GLY A 521 11.59 -8.03 -5.48
CA GLY A 521 10.50 -7.21 -4.95
C GLY A 521 9.51 -7.99 -4.07
N ALA A 522 8.66 -7.25 -3.36
CA ALA A 522 7.68 -7.85 -2.47
C ALA A 522 6.55 -8.53 -3.25
N VAL A 523 6.11 -9.69 -2.76
CA VAL A 523 4.99 -10.43 -3.32
C VAL A 523 3.68 -9.71 -3.03
N THR A 524 2.87 -9.48 -4.07
CA THR A 524 1.58 -8.78 -3.96
C THR A 524 0.38 -9.71 -4.05
N ALA A 525 0.47 -10.78 -4.83
CA ALA A 525 -0.57 -11.81 -4.90
C ALA A 525 0.01 -13.21 -5.10
N LEU A 526 -0.73 -14.21 -4.61
CA LEU A 526 -0.45 -15.64 -4.76
C LEU A 526 -1.72 -16.34 -5.25
N GLY A 527 -1.58 -17.34 -6.11
CA GLY A 527 -2.71 -18.18 -6.54
C GLY A 527 -2.26 -19.55 -7.03
N PHE A 528 -2.92 -20.60 -6.59
CA PHE A 528 -2.70 -21.96 -7.10
C PHE A 528 -3.55 -22.24 -8.33
N SER A 529 -3.02 -23.05 -9.25
CA SER A 529 -3.81 -23.68 -10.31
C SER A 529 -4.83 -24.65 -9.71
N ARG A 530 -5.92 -24.92 -10.44
CA ARG A 530 -7.04 -25.74 -9.93
C ARG A 530 -6.64 -27.18 -9.60
N ASP A 531 -5.66 -27.70 -10.34
CA ASP A 531 -5.05 -29.03 -10.14
C ASP A 531 -3.94 -29.04 -9.08
N GLY A 532 -3.61 -27.88 -8.50
CA GLY A 532 -2.59 -27.73 -7.46
C GLY A 532 -1.15 -27.88 -7.95
N ARG A 533 -0.91 -28.04 -9.26
CA ARG A 533 0.43 -28.29 -9.84
C ARG A 533 1.28 -27.04 -10.01
N LEU A 534 0.65 -25.87 -10.15
CA LEU A 534 1.34 -24.59 -10.29
C LEU A 534 0.91 -23.62 -9.19
N LEU A 535 1.88 -22.87 -8.68
CA LEU A 535 1.66 -21.65 -7.92
C LEU A 535 2.14 -20.46 -8.75
N ALA A 536 1.26 -19.47 -8.96
CA ALA A 536 1.62 -18.18 -9.51
C ALA A 536 1.82 -17.16 -8.39
N ALA A 537 2.84 -16.32 -8.55
CA ALA A 537 3.12 -15.20 -7.68
C ALA A 537 3.41 -13.95 -8.50
N THR A 538 2.85 -12.80 -8.09
CA THR A 538 3.19 -11.50 -8.66
C THR A 538 3.93 -10.63 -7.65
N THR A 539 4.77 -9.72 -8.16
CA THR A 539 5.54 -8.80 -7.32
C THR A 539 5.14 -7.35 -7.54
N ALA A 540 5.54 -6.48 -6.60
CA ALA A 540 5.40 -5.04 -6.73
C ALA A 540 6.19 -4.45 -7.92
N ALA A 541 7.16 -5.22 -8.47
CA ALA A 541 7.88 -4.89 -9.70
C ALA A 541 7.15 -5.41 -10.96
N CYS A 542 5.90 -5.85 -10.83
CA CYS A 542 5.07 -6.41 -11.91
C CYS A 542 5.63 -7.71 -12.53
N ALA A 543 6.55 -8.40 -11.85
CA ALA A 543 7.04 -9.70 -12.31
C ALA A 543 5.99 -10.79 -12.02
N LEU A 544 5.90 -11.78 -12.90
CA LEU A 544 5.11 -13.00 -12.72
C LEU A 544 6.05 -14.20 -12.61
N LEU A 545 5.97 -14.93 -11.49
CA LEU A 545 6.69 -16.17 -11.28
C LEU A 545 5.71 -17.33 -11.20
N LEU A 546 5.99 -18.39 -11.94
CA LEU A 546 5.29 -19.67 -11.85
C LEU A 546 6.19 -20.72 -11.21
N TRP A 547 5.62 -21.47 -10.27
CA TRP A 547 6.31 -22.46 -9.48
C TRP A 547 5.63 -23.82 -9.64
N ASP A 548 6.37 -24.85 -10.07
CA ASP A 548 5.90 -26.23 -10.00
C ASP A 548 5.89 -26.71 -8.54
N THR A 549 4.73 -27.16 -8.07
CA THR A 549 4.53 -27.57 -6.67
C THR A 549 5.04 -28.97 -6.37
N ALA A 550 5.17 -29.84 -7.37
CA ALA A 550 5.66 -31.21 -7.20
C ALA A 550 7.19 -31.22 -7.07
N ASP A 551 7.88 -30.52 -7.98
CA ASP A 551 9.35 -30.43 -8.00
C ASP A 551 9.89 -29.30 -7.13
N ALA A 552 9.00 -28.40 -6.68
CA ALA A 552 9.34 -27.20 -5.93
C ALA A 552 10.48 -26.41 -6.61
N ARG A 553 10.36 -26.22 -7.93
CA ARG A 553 11.26 -25.38 -8.76
C ARG A 553 10.49 -24.44 -9.68
N ALA A 554 11.06 -23.26 -9.92
CA ALA A 554 10.50 -22.31 -10.88
C ALA A 554 10.22 -23.00 -12.22
N ALA A 555 9.00 -22.85 -12.72
CA ALA A 555 8.61 -23.46 -13.98
C ALA A 555 9.46 -22.85 -15.11
N PRO A 556 9.96 -23.65 -16.08
CA PRO A 556 10.79 -23.16 -17.19
C PRO A 556 10.16 -21.98 -17.95
N TRP A 557 8.83 -21.99 -18.07
CA TRP A 557 8.05 -20.90 -18.66
C TRP A 557 8.41 -19.52 -18.08
N SER A 558 8.64 -19.43 -16.75
CA SER A 558 8.98 -18.18 -16.09
C SER A 558 10.31 -17.62 -16.57
N ALA A 559 11.31 -18.47 -16.80
CA ALA A 559 12.62 -18.03 -17.29
C ALA A 559 12.53 -17.51 -18.73
N ASP A 560 11.76 -18.21 -19.58
CA ASP A 560 11.63 -17.88 -20.99
C ASP A 560 10.75 -16.63 -21.24
N ASN A 561 9.81 -16.33 -20.34
CA ASN A 561 8.78 -15.30 -20.54
C ASN A 561 8.80 -14.15 -19.53
N ALA A 562 9.75 -14.11 -18.59
CA ALA A 562 9.80 -13.11 -17.52
C ALA A 562 9.70 -11.67 -18.02
N GLU A 563 10.48 -11.29 -19.03
CA GLU A 563 10.52 -9.94 -19.57
C GLU A 563 9.21 -9.56 -20.26
N ALA A 564 8.68 -10.45 -21.12
CA ALA A 564 7.43 -10.23 -21.83
C ALA A 564 6.22 -10.16 -20.88
N ALA A 565 6.16 -11.05 -19.89
CA ALA A 565 5.12 -11.04 -18.87
C ALA A 565 5.19 -9.77 -18.00
N THR A 566 6.39 -9.37 -17.58
CA THR A 566 6.59 -8.13 -16.82
C THR A 566 6.17 -6.92 -17.65
N ALA A 567 6.54 -6.85 -18.93
CA ALA A 567 6.16 -5.77 -19.84
C ALA A 567 4.65 -5.72 -20.13
N ALA A 568 3.96 -6.86 -20.10
CA ALA A 568 2.51 -6.93 -20.23
C ALA A 568 1.82 -6.42 -18.94
N ILE A 569 2.25 -6.89 -17.77
CA ILE A 569 1.68 -6.55 -16.47
C ILE A 569 2.00 -5.10 -16.09
N SER A 570 3.18 -4.58 -16.45
CA SER A 570 3.57 -3.19 -16.15
C SER A 570 2.74 -2.14 -16.88
N ARG A 571 1.94 -2.53 -17.87
CA ARG A 571 0.95 -1.66 -18.54
C ARG A 571 -0.32 -1.49 -17.70
N LEU A 572 -0.52 -2.30 -16.66
CA LEU A 572 -1.59 -2.09 -15.70
C LEU A 572 -1.35 -0.79 -14.92
N PRO A 573 -2.42 -0.03 -14.61
CA PRO A 573 -2.31 1.11 -13.72
C PRO A 573 -2.09 0.62 -12.29
N GLY A 574 -0.86 0.69 -11.80
CA GLY A 574 -0.48 0.26 -10.43
C GLY A 574 -0.01 -1.20 -10.35
N ALA A 575 0.36 -1.62 -9.15
CA ALA A 575 0.87 -2.96 -8.91
C ALA A 575 -0.26 -4.02 -8.92
N PRO A 576 0.00 -5.26 -9.39
CA PRO A 576 -1.01 -6.30 -9.43
C PRO A 576 -1.50 -6.67 -8.02
N THR A 577 -2.82 -6.86 -7.87
CA THR A 577 -3.51 -7.07 -6.59
C THR A 577 -4.13 -8.46 -6.47
N SER A 578 -4.47 -9.11 -7.59
CA SER A 578 -4.97 -10.48 -7.59
C SER A 578 -4.46 -11.30 -8.77
N ILE A 579 -4.45 -12.62 -8.58
CA ILE A 579 -4.19 -13.62 -9.61
C ILE A 579 -5.29 -14.67 -9.52
N SER A 580 -5.82 -15.08 -10.66
CA SER A 580 -6.81 -16.15 -10.71
C SER A 580 -6.58 -17.03 -11.93
N PHE A 581 -6.34 -18.33 -11.69
CA PHE A 581 -6.29 -19.33 -12.74
C PHE A 581 -7.70 -19.64 -13.25
N CYS A 582 -7.82 -19.82 -14.57
CA CYS A 582 -9.02 -20.37 -15.16
C CYS A 582 -9.20 -21.83 -14.69
N PRO A 583 -10.40 -22.25 -14.26
CA PRO A 583 -10.65 -23.60 -13.78
C PRO A 583 -10.48 -24.70 -14.84
N THR A 584 -10.56 -24.37 -16.13
CA THR A 584 -10.37 -25.30 -17.25
C THR A 584 -9.00 -25.13 -17.89
N PRO A 585 -8.25 -26.22 -18.17
CA PRO A 585 -6.99 -26.13 -18.87
C PRO A 585 -7.20 -25.63 -20.31
N ALA A 586 -6.23 -24.87 -20.81
CA ALA A 586 -6.19 -24.26 -22.13
C ALA A 586 -6.13 -25.36 -23.22
N GLY A 587 -7.28 -25.96 -23.56
CA GLY A 587 -7.35 -27.06 -24.52
C GLY A 587 -8.58 -27.94 -24.41
N ALA A 588 -9.35 -27.87 -23.33
CA ALA A 588 -10.61 -28.60 -23.21
C ALA A 588 -11.76 -27.84 -23.91
N GLY A 589 -11.66 -27.72 -25.24
CA GLY A 589 -12.85 -27.62 -26.08
C GLY A 589 -13.65 -28.91 -25.93
N ALA A 590 -14.98 -28.82 -25.94
CA ALA A 590 -15.89 -29.94 -25.73
C ALA A 590 -15.44 -31.24 -26.45
N GLY A 591 -15.03 -32.25 -25.66
CA GLY A 591 -14.73 -33.60 -26.16
C GLY A 591 -13.28 -34.08 -25.98
N ALA A 592 -12.82 -34.24 -24.73
CA ALA A 592 -11.69 -35.13 -24.42
C ALA A 592 -11.69 -35.48 -22.92
N ALA A 593 -12.75 -36.14 -22.46
CA ALA A 593 -12.64 -36.99 -21.29
C ALA A 593 -12.21 -38.39 -21.78
N ALA A 594 -11.26 -39.01 -21.07
CA ALA A 594 -10.66 -40.32 -21.31
C ALA A 594 -9.48 -40.37 -22.30
N ALA A 595 -8.26 -40.25 -21.75
CA ALA A 595 -7.18 -41.21 -22.00
C ALA A 595 -6.08 -40.95 -20.97
N GLY A 596 -5.92 -41.88 -20.02
CA GLY A 596 -4.77 -41.93 -19.15
C GLY A 596 -3.63 -42.75 -19.75
N ALA A 597 -2.51 -42.66 -19.05
CA ALA A 597 -1.40 -43.62 -18.97
C ALA A 597 -0.42 -43.73 -20.16
N ALA A 598 0.84 -43.82 -19.73
CA ALA A 598 2.03 -44.39 -20.38
C ALA A 598 2.69 -43.60 -21.52
N ALA A 599 3.91 -43.12 -21.23
CA ALA A 599 5.10 -43.47 -22.01
C ALA A 599 6.37 -43.07 -21.24
N GLY A 600 7.05 -44.06 -20.69
CA GLY A 600 8.50 -44.00 -20.54
C GLY A 600 9.14 -44.51 -21.84
N ALA A 601 10.20 -43.85 -22.31
CA ALA A 601 11.14 -44.44 -23.26
C ALA A 601 12.47 -43.66 -23.26
N GLU A 602 13.50 -44.40 -22.87
CA GLU A 602 14.93 -44.37 -23.15
C GLU A 602 15.56 -43.19 -23.94
N ALA A 603 16.68 -42.72 -23.37
CA ALA A 603 17.63 -41.83 -23.98
C ALA A 603 18.46 -42.55 -25.06
N GLY A 604 18.31 -42.11 -26.31
CA GLY A 604 19.21 -42.41 -27.41
C GLY A 604 20.12 -41.21 -27.70
N SER A 605 21.42 -41.39 -27.58
CA SER A 605 22.46 -40.41 -27.90
C SER A 605 22.55 -40.15 -29.41
N GLY A 606 22.47 -38.88 -29.81
CA GLY A 606 22.79 -38.45 -31.17
C GLY A 606 22.86 -36.92 -31.23
N GLY A 607 24.08 -36.38 -31.38
CA GLY A 607 24.31 -34.94 -31.47
C GLY A 607 23.79 -34.36 -32.78
N ALA A 608 23.00 -33.29 -32.68
CA ALA A 608 22.72 -32.34 -33.74
C ALA A 608 22.45 -30.97 -33.10
N GLU A 609 22.97 -29.93 -33.74
CA GLU A 609 23.07 -28.55 -33.27
C GLU A 609 21.73 -27.92 -32.84
N ALA A 610 21.77 -27.20 -31.71
CA ALA A 610 20.63 -26.57 -31.07
C ALA A 610 20.18 -25.29 -31.80
N ASN A 611 19.14 -25.41 -32.62
CA ASN A 611 18.26 -24.28 -32.95
C ASN A 611 17.05 -24.30 -31.99
N GLY A 612 16.80 -23.13 -31.37
CA GLY A 612 15.85 -22.83 -30.30
C GLY A 612 14.67 -23.78 -30.10
N ALA A 613 14.66 -24.47 -28.96
CA ALA A 613 13.48 -25.18 -28.48
C ALA A 613 12.33 -24.17 -28.22
N PRO A 614 11.08 -24.50 -28.59
CA PRO A 614 9.94 -23.66 -28.27
C PRO A 614 9.79 -23.55 -26.74
N ALA A 615 9.51 -22.34 -26.24
CA ALA A 615 9.23 -22.07 -24.83
C ALA A 615 8.27 -23.13 -24.27
N ALA A 616 8.54 -23.66 -23.09
CA ALA A 616 7.76 -24.74 -22.48
C ALA A 616 6.30 -24.28 -22.24
N ALA A 617 5.43 -24.50 -23.23
CA ALA A 617 4.03 -24.08 -23.21
C ALA A 617 3.29 -24.82 -22.10
N LEU A 618 2.60 -24.06 -21.24
CA LEU A 618 1.84 -24.60 -20.13
C LEU A 618 0.33 -24.49 -20.43
N PRO A 619 -0.48 -25.55 -20.24
CA PRO A 619 -1.89 -25.57 -20.64
C PRO A 619 -2.80 -24.83 -19.64
N TYR A 620 -2.41 -23.64 -19.19
CA TYR A 620 -3.15 -22.85 -18.21
C TYR A 620 -3.42 -21.45 -18.74
N LYS A 621 -4.59 -20.93 -18.38
CA LYS A 621 -4.94 -19.52 -18.52
C LYS A 621 -5.03 -18.90 -17.15
N LEU A 622 -4.56 -17.68 -17.00
CA LEU A 622 -4.70 -16.92 -15.76
C LEU A 622 -4.97 -15.46 -16.06
N VAL A 623 -5.67 -14.82 -15.12
CA VAL A 623 -5.89 -13.38 -15.10
C VAL A 623 -5.04 -12.79 -13.98
N VAL A 624 -4.22 -11.80 -14.32
CA VAL A 624 -3.58 -10.91 -13.36
C VAL A 624 -4.37 -9.62 -13.35
N ALA A 625 -4.92 -9.24 -12.21
CA ALA A 625 -5.68 -8.01 -12.10
C ALA A 625 -4.95 -6.99 -11.25
N GLY A 626 -5.21 -5.74 -11.58
CA GLY A 626 -4.81 -4.60 -10.81
C GLY A 626 -5.97 -3.62 -10.63
N PRO A 627 -5.74 -2.62 -9.80
CA PRO A 627 -6.58 -1.45 -9.56
C PRO A 627 -7.48 -0.88 -10.66
N GLY A 628 -7.07 -0.89 -11.91
CA GLY A 628 -7.78 -0.22 -13.02
C GLY A 628 -7.72 -1.03 -14.31
N GLY A 629 -7.52 -2.34 -14.20
CA GLY A 629 -7.49 -3.22 -15.34
C GLY A 629 -7.06 -4.63 -15.01
N MET A 630 -7.07 -5.48 -16.02
CA MET A 630 -6.63 -6.86 -15.92
C MET A 630 -5.86 -7.26 -17.18
N VAL A 631 -4.97 -8.23 -17.03
CA VAL A 631 -4.24 -8.87 -18.13
C VAL A 631 -4.63 -10.33 -18.14
N HIS A 632 -5.15 -10.79 -19.27
CA HIS A 632 -5.37 -12.20 -19.52
C HIS A 632 -4.11 -12.81 -20.17
N LEU A 633 -3.62 -13.90 -19.56
CA LEU A 633 -2.43 -14.63 -19.98
C LEU A 633 -2.78 -16.08 -20.26
N ASP A 634 -2.64 -16.49 -21.51
CA ASP A 634 -2.65 -17.87 -21.96
C ASP A 634 -1.20 -18.38 -22.00
N LEU A 635 -0.82 -19.20 -21.02
CA LEU A 635 0.55 -19.70 -20.87
C LEU A 635 0.93 -20.72 -21.96
N SER A 636 -0.03 -21.15 -22.77
CA SER A 636 0.20 -22.06 -23.90
C SER A 636 0.63 -21.32 -25.18
N ARG A 637 0.46 -19.99 -25.21
CA ARG A 637 0.73 -19.15 -26.38
C ARG A 637 1.92 -18.23 -26.11
N PRO A 638 2.72 -17.88 -27.14
CA PRO A 638 3.76 -16.88 -26.98
C PRO A 638 3.15 -15.54 -26.55
N LEU A 639 3.85 -14.82 -25.68
CA LEU A 639 3.53 -13.43 -25.38
C LEU A 639 4.10 -12.54 -26.49
N GLU A 640 3.34 -11.53 -26.92
CA GLU A 640 3.87 -10.57 -27.89
C GLU A 640 5.11 -9.88 -27.28
N PRO A 641 6.25 -9.86 -27.98
CA PRO A 641 7.42 -9.12 -27.50
C PRO A 641 7.05 -7.65 -27.37
N PRO A 642 7.66 -6.91 -26.42
CA PRO A 642 7.41 -5.48 -26.28
C PRO A 642 7.66 -4.82 -27.63
N ALA A 643 6.63 -4.21 -28.22
CA ALA A 643 6.79 -3.46 -29.46
C ALA A 643 7.84 -2.38 -29.20
N ALA A 644 9.01 -2.49 -29.82
CA ALA A 644 10.06 -1.48 -29.72
C ALA A 644 9.44 -0.14 -30.10
N ALA A 645 9.42 0.80 -29.16
CA ALA A 645 8.83 2.12 -29.33
C ALA A 645 9.56 2.87 -30.45
N LYS A 646 9.15 2.65 -31.70
CA LYS A 646 9.56 3.50 -32.81
C LYS A 646 8.87 4.85 -32.62
N GLN A 647 9.53 5.77 -31.92
CA GLN A 647 9.17 7.18 -31.94
C GLN A 647 9.28 7.68 -33.39
N LYS A 648 8.18 7.62 -34.15
CA LYS A 648 8.07 8.41 -35.38
C LYS A 648 7.94 9.87 -34.96
N ARG A 649 9.07 10.58 -34.91
CA ARG A 649 9.11 12.05 -34.90
C ARG A 649 8.65 12.56 -36.27
N GLY A 650 7.34 12.58 -36.49
CA GLY A 650 6.69 13.30 -37.58
C GLY A 650 5.89 14.46 -36.99
N ARG A 651 6.19 15.71 -37.38
CA ARG A 651 5.34 16.87 -37.08
C ARG A 651 3.99 16.68 -37.78
N LEU A 652 2.98 16.19 -37.06
CA LEU A 652 1.59 16.20 -37.52
C LEU A 652 0.99 17.60 -37.30
N ARG A 653 0.23 18.07 -38.30
CA ARG A 653 -0.50 19.34 -38.24
C ARG A 653 -1.58 19.30 -37.13
N PRO A 654 -1.97 20.44 -36.53
CA PRO A 654 -2.92 20.48 -35.40
C PRO A 654 -4.24 19.75 -35.70
N ASP A 655 -4.66 19.81 -36.95
CA ASP A 655 -5.89 19.29 -37.53
C ASP A 655 -5.82 17.77 -37.82
N GLN A 656 -4.67 17.14 -37.55
CA GLN A 656 -4.44 15.69 -37.67
C GLN A 656 -4.04 15.03 -36.34
N ARG A 657 -4.22 15.71 -35.20
CA ARG A 657 -4.12 15.03 -33.90
C ARG A 657 -5.26 14.00 -33.80
N PRO A 658 -4.98 12.69 -33.67
CA PRO A 658 -6.02 11.76 -33.28
C PRO A 658 -6.53 12.17 -31.88
N ALA A 659 -7.85 12.07 -31.67
CA ALA A 659 -8.47 12.16 -30.36
C ALA A 659 -7.79 11.18 -29.37
N PRO A 660 -7.79 11.46 -28.06
CA PRO A 660 -7.18 10.56 -27.07
C PRO A 660 -7.76 9.16 -27.23
N GLU A 661 -6.87 8.22 -27.59
CA GLU A 661 -7.00 6.76 -27.60
C GLU A 661 -8.40 6.16 -27.44
N ASP A 662 -9.23 6.26 -28.48
CA ASP A 662 -10.39 5.37 -28.71
C ASP A 662 -10.27 4.74 -30.10
N ARG A 663 -9.16 4.04 -30.35
CA ARG A 663 -9.20 2.97 -31.35
C ARG A 663 -9.85 1.77 -30.66
N PRO A 664 -10.89 1.15 -31.22
CA PRO A 664 -11.28 -0.20 -30.83
C PRO A 664 -10.16 -1.14 -31.32
N GLU A 665 -9.02 -1.14 -30.63
CA GLU A 665 -7.90 -1.97 -31.02
C GLU A 665 -8.29 -3.43 -30.78
N SER A 666 -7.97 -4.29 -31.75
CA SER A 666 -8.45 -5.67 -31.91
C SER A 666 -8.43 -6.48 -30.61
N ARG A 667 -9.61 -6.81 -30.08
CA ARG A 667 -9.80 -7.75 -28.96
C ARG A 667 -9.23 -9.12 -29.37
N GLY A 668 -8.21 -9.65 -28.65
CA GLY A 668 -7.78 -11.05 -28.84
C GLY A 668 -6.29 -11.43 -28.74
N SER A 669 -5.34 -10.52 -28.50
CA SER A 669 -3.92 -10.89 -28.33
C SER A 669 -3.54 -11.24 -26.88
N ASN A 670 -2.69 -12.25 -26.70
CA ASN A 670 -2.23 -12.74 -25.39
C ASN A 670 -1.41 -11.69 -24.64
N GLY A 671 -1.71 -11.43 -23.35
CA GLY A 671 -0.98 -10.45 -22.55
C GLY A 671 -1.39 -8.99 -22.77
N ARG A 672 -2.55 -8.73 -23.38
CA ARG A 672 -3.09 -7.38 -23.53
C ARG A 672 -3.87 -6.93 -22.28
N VAL A 673 -3.74 -5.65 -21.93
CA VAL A 673 -4.47 -5.04 -20.81
C VAL A 673 -5.90 -4.73 -21.24
N ILE A 674 -6.86 -5.22 -20.47
CA ILE A 674 -8.27 -4.83 -20.49
C ILE A 674 -8.44 -3.78 -19.39
N ARG A 675 -8.70 -2.53 -19.79
CA ARG A 675 -8.96 -1.43 -18.84
C ARG A 675 -10.40 -1.48 -18.35
N THR A 676 -10.59 -1.24 -17.07
CA THR A 676 -11.91 -1.14 -16.44
C THR A 676 -12.39 0.30 -16.44
N THR A 677 -13.71 0.50 -16.47
CA THR A 677 -14.30 1.86 -16.44
C THR A 677 -14.12 2.49 -15.07
N HIS A 678 -14.26 1.68 -14.03
CA HIS A 678 -14.08 2.07 -12.64
C HIS A 678 -12.92 1.30 -12.00
N PRO A 679 -12.38 1.76 -10.86
CA PRO A 679 -11.40 0.99 -10.13
C PRO A 679 -11.91 -0.41 -9.79
N ALA A 680 -11.15 -1.43 -10.20
CA ALA A 680 -11.44 -2.83 -9.92
C ALA A 680 -10.96 -3.16 -8.49
N VAL A 681 -11.91 -3.49 -7.62
CA VAL A 681 -11.66 -3.91 -6.23
C VAL A 681 -11.20 -5.36 -6.19
N TRP A 682 -11.80 -6.20 -7.03
CA TRP A 682 -11.47 -7.61 -7.11
C TRP A 682 -11.81 -8.19 -8.49
N VAL A 683 -10.97 -9.10 -8.96
CA VAL A 683 -11.21 -9.86 -10.19
C VAL A 683 -10.77 -11.31 -9.96
N GLY A 684 -11.61 -12.25 -10.36
CA GLY A 684 -11.27 -13.66 -10.32
C GLY A 684 -12.34 -14.55 -10.94
N HIS A 685 -11.94 -15.78 -11.27
CA HIS A 685 -12.82 -16.78 -11.86
C HIS A 685 -13.78 -17.33 -10.82
N VAL A 686 -15.07 -17.32 -11.16
CA VAL A 686 -16.17 -17.91 -10.37
C VAL A 686 -16.80 -19.11 -11.07
N GLY A 687 -16.51 -19.30 -12.36
CA GLY A 687 -16.92 -20.41 -13.21
C GLY A 687 -15.81 -20.80 -14.19
N SER A 688 -15.99 -21.89 -14.94
CA SER A 688 -15.05 -22.33 -15.99
C SER A 688 -14.99 -21.38 -17.19
N ALA A 689 -16.03 -20.57 -17.39
CA ALA A 689 -16.13 -19.54 -18.42
C ALA A 689 -16.60 -18.19 -17.84
N GLU A 690 -16.57 -18.04 -16.52
CA GLU A 690 -17.13 -16.88 -15.83
C GLU A 690 -16.06 -16.20 -14.97
N LEU A 691 -15.86 -14.92 -15.24
CA LEU A 691 -14.99 -14.03 -14.49
C LEU A 691 -15.86 -12.99 -13.78
N LEU A 692 -15.72 -12.87 -12.46
CA LEU A 692 -16.39 -11.82 -11.71
C LEU A 692 -15.45 -10.62 -11.57
N LEU A 693 -15.90 -9.47 -12.09
CA LEU A 693 -15.27 -8.16 -11.94
C LEU A 693 -16.09 -7.34 -10.94
N LEU A 694 -15.49 -7.03 -9.79
CA LEU A 694 -16.08 -6.15 -8.79
C LEU A 694 -15.47 -4.75 -8.92
N GLU A 695 -16.26 -3.79 -9.36
CA GLU A 695 -15.86 -2.40 -9.51
C GLU A 695 -16.43 -1.51 -8.39
N LYS A 696 -15.73 -0.41 -8.08
CA LYS A 696 -16.25 0.64 -7.21
C LYS A 696 -16.44 1.93 -8.01
N PRO A 697 -17.70 2.33 -8.34
CA PRO A 697 -17.95 3.54 -9.10
C PRO A 697 -17.50 4.76 -8.30
N TRP A 698 -16.39 5.36 -8.71
CA TRP A 698 -15.73 6.39 -7.90
C TRP A 698 -16.52 7.70 -7.82
N GLU A 699 -17.28 8.02 -8.86
CA GLU A 699 -18.12 9.21 -8.89
C GLU A 699 -19.20 9.15 -7.80
N GLU A 700 -19.77 7.98 -7.55
CA GLU A 700 -20.71 7.76 -6.43
C GLU A 700 -20.03 7.92 -5.07
N VAL A 701 -18.77 7.47 -4.95
CA VAL A 701 -17.98 7.68 -3.72
C VAL A 701 -17.76 9.17 -3.48
N LEU A 702 -17.36 9.92 -4.51
CA LEU A 702 -17.16 11.37 -4.41
C LEU A 702 -18.48 12.09 -4.09
N ALA A 703 -19.60 11.67 -4.67
CA ALA A 703 -20.92 12.24 -4.37
C ALA A 703 -21.35 12.03 -2.91
N GLY A 704 -20.80 11.00 -2.25
CA GLY A 704 -20.98 10.76 -0.83
C GLY A 704 -20.12 11.64 0.09
N LEU A 705 -19.12 12.35 -0.45
CA LEU A 705 -18.29 13.28 0.32
C LEU A 705 -18.95 14.65 0.43
N PRO A 706 -18.66 15.43 1.49
CA PRO A 706 -19.04 16.84 1.55
C PRO A 706 -18.51 17.59 0.32
N PRO A 707 -19.27 18.54 -0.25
CA PRO A 707 -18.82 19.29 -1.42
C PRO A 707 -17.51 20.04 -1.11
N PRO A 708 -16.65 20.26 -2.11
CA PRO A 708 -15.41 20.98 -1.92
C PRO A 708 -15.70 22.41 -1.43
N LEU A 709 -14.97 22.86 -0.41
CA LEU A 709 -15.19 24.18 0.20
C LEU A 709 -14.93 25.31 -0.82
N TYR A 710 -14.01 25.05 -1.76
CA TYR A 710 -13.67 25.97 -2.84
C TYR A 710 -13.94 25.30 -4.20
N THR A 711 -14.97 25.77 -4.90
CA THR A 711 -15.26 25.36 -6.28
C THR A 711 -14.72 26.39 -7.26
N HIS A 712 -13.85 25.95 -8.18
CA HIS A 712 -13.42 26.80 -9.28
C HIS A 712 -14.55 26.97 -10.32
N ARG A 713 -14.76 28.18 -10.86
CA ARG A 713 -15.85 28.46 -11.83
C ARG A 713 -15.72 27.70 -13.17
N TYR A 714 -14.55 27.14 -13.48
CA TYR A 714 -14.29 26.44 -14.74
C TYR A 714 -13.53 25.14 -14.47
N GLY A 715 -14.11 24.00 -14.87
CA GLY A 715 -13.49 22.67 -14.77
C GLY A 715 -13.94 21.89 -13.53
N SER A 716 -14.96 21.05 -13.72
CA SER A 716 -15.23 19.86 -12.91
C SER A 716 -14.71 18.64 -13.67
#